data_AF-A0A928AW14-F1
#
_entry.id   AF-A0A928AW14-F1
#
_cell.length_a   1.000
_cell.length_b   1.000
_cell.length_c   1.000
_cell.angle_alpha   90.00
_cell.angle_beta   90.00
_cell.angle_gamma   90.00
#
_symmetry.space_group_name_H-M   'P 1'
#
loop_
_entity.id
_entity.type
_entity.pdbx_description
1 polymer ?
#
loop_
_entity_poly.entity_id
_entity_poly.type
_entity_poly.pdbx_seq_one_letter_code
_entity_poly.pdbx_strand_id
1 'polypeptide(L)'
;MMSSADFGIRIWLLAGAVVAGVTATELFGLNVEGGALRSAYAERFDAWYVADDVAEANSADVIVEYDADFDNLEQQLMTMVDVVEQRDTLPIHRWEITKKSAPKLKRMRSQHLLLDNRESVIPVEIFASDTTKSFDRFIDKLIWGDEVRVAFLGDSFVEGDILTSDFREFMQQTFGGRGVGFVQCDIPFGTVRRTVKRTASGWNAYSVLKPKANPSSVNDAFFVSGYTARGGAGAKVTWQTTTAFERLDSCSRARIWLNTPDSAHVRVKLNGSEEQVREFDLVNIALPQQILIDGNVDKLEMSVVEGVVDCYGATIEGVGGVIVDNLSMRANSGHAIFGTSAIVNRQIDEYAGYDLVVLQYGLNVMENNKHHYSPYRDKLREMIAYAKSCFPDAAVLVIGVSDRWIKDAETEVYGRMNSIESMTSYQRAAAETTGAAFWSAAAAMEHYGGMSTFVRNSWAAGDYTHINFAGGKRVGEQLYRSIVEYAYQRAVSGQSKMPSKREEYYKPIKVELKPFEQKIQLEPVVTTPAEPAPELEPVVAQDRLITESVDIADVAEPMEAPMEEVVEPVAEDNTEEASTTITPVEGAEDVTLEWDNYQMDIDDEQSAAVEEPSAEEVEEQSVEVTTTLEVDNSATEDEFFETTM
;
A
#
# COMPACT_ATOMS: atom_id res chain seq x y z
N MET A 1 -5.80 32.07 15.64
CA MET A 1 -4.63 31.16 15.78
C MET A 1 -4.60 30.70 17.22
N MET A 2 -4.68 29.39 17.49
CA MET A 2 -4.42 28.82 18.82
C MET A 2 -2.96 28.36 18.91
N SER A 3 -2.40 28.29 20.12
CA SER A 3 -1.01 27.88 20.33
C SER A 3 -0.84 26.36 20.24
N SER A 4 0.36 25.89 19.89
CA SER A 4 0.64 24.44 19.80
C SER A 4 0.50 23.68 21.12
N ALA A 5 0.58 24.37 22.27
CA ALA A 5 0.38 23.79 23.58
C ALA A 5 -1.08 23.37 23.83
N ASP A 6 -2.05 24.18 23.38
CA ASP A 6 -3.49 23.89 23.56
C ASP A 6 -3.96 22.70 22.72
N PHE A 7 -3.31 22.47 21.57
CA PHE A 7 -3.57 21.31 20.71
C PHE A 7 -3.10 20.00 21.39
N GLY A 8 -1.89 20.01 21.96
CA GLY A 8 -1.33 18.86 22.69
C GLY A 8 -2.18 18.44 23.91
N ILE A 9 -2.76 19.41 24.63
CA ILE A 9 -3.63 19.11 25.79
C ILE A 9 -4.95 18.46 25.34
N ARG A 10 -5.53 18.89 24.21
CA ARG A 10 -6.75 18.27 23.65
C ARG A 10 -6.49 16.85 23.13
N ILE A 11 -5.31 16.59 22.54
CA ILE A 11 -4.87 15.24 22.13
C ILE A 11 -4.86 14.30 23.34
N TRP A 12 -4.27 14.71 24.47
CA TRP A 12 -4.23 13.88 25.68
C TRP A 12 -5.60 13.62 26.31
N LEU A 13 -6.49 14.62 26.33
CA LEU A 13 -7.86 14.47 26.86
C LEU A 13 -8.72 13.51 26.00
N LEU A 14 -8.60 13.59 24.67
CA LEU A 14 -9.31 12.69 23.76
C LEU A 14 -8.76 11.25 23.80
N ALA A 15 -7.43 11.09 23.87
CA ALA A 15 -6.82 9.78 24.08
C ALA A 15 -7.25 9.15 25.42
N GLY A 16 -7.34 9.95 26.49
CA GLY A 16 -7.85 9.53 27.79
C GLY A 16 -9.30 9.05 27.74
N ALA A 17 -10.18 9.75 27.02
CA ALA A 17 -11.59 9.36 26.85
C ALA A 17 -11.74 8.02 26.08
N VAL A 18 -10.91 7.78 25.06
CA VAL A 18 -10.91 6.50 24.32
C VAL A 18 -10.41 5.35 25.19
N VAL A 19 -9.34 5.55 25.96
CA VAL A 19 -8.85 4.53 26.92
C VAL A 19 -9.90 4.23 27.99
N ALA A 20 -10.60 5.24 28.51
CA ALA A 20 -11.66 5.06 29.49
C ALA A 20 -12.82 4.17 28.97
N GLY A 21 -13.23 4.36 27.70
CA GLY A 21 -14.24 3.53 27.05
C GLY A 21 -13.83 2.06 26.86
N VAL A 22 -12.55 1.81 26.59
CA VAL A 22 -12.00 0.44 26.52
C VAL A 22 -11.98 -0.21 27.90
N THR A 23 -11.52 0.50 28.94
CA THR A 23 -11.56 -0.05 30.31
C THR A 23 -12.97 -0.32 30.81
N ALA A 24 -13.97 0.48 30.41
CA ALA A 24 -15.37 0.25 30.78
C ALA A 24 -15.94 -1.03 30.14
N THR A 25 -15.60 -1.31 28.88
CA THR A 25 -16.08 -2.54 28.21
C THR A 25 -15.46 -3.81 28.78
N GLU A 26 -14.19 -3.77 29.21
CA GLU A 26 -13.55 -4.88 29.93
C GLU A 26 -14.08 -5.06 31.37
N LEU A 27 -14.43 -3.97 32.07
CA LEU A 27 -14.98 -4.02 33.44
C LEU A 27 -16.45 -4.46 33.52
N PHE A 28 -17.26 -4.20 32.49
CA PHE A 28 -18.70 -4.49 32.49
C PHE A 28 -19.12 -5.71 31.65
N GLY A 29 -18.17 -6.45 31.05
CA GLY A 29 -18.43 -7.78 30.49
C GLY A 29 -19.40 -7.81 29.30
N LEU A 30 -19.50 -6.71 28.54
CA LEU A 30 -20.38 -6.62 27.38
C LEU A 30 -19.80 -7.40 26.19
N ASN A 31 -20.37 -8.56 25.90
CA ASN A 31 -20.08 -9.34 24.70
C ASN A 31 -20.57 -8.59 23.44
N VAL A 32 -19.72 -7.71 22.90
CA VAL A 32 -19.87 -7.14 21.56
C VAL A 32 -19.04 -7.99 20.60
N GLU A 33 -19.64 -8.43 19.49
CA GLU A 33 -18.92 -9.21 18.48
C GLU A 33 -17.67 -8.46 18.00
N GLY A 34 -16.50 -9.12 18.10
CA GLY A 34 -15.21 -8.48 17.84
C GLY A 34 -15.02 -7.92 16.42
N GLY A 35 -15.89 -8.28 15.47
CA GLY A 35 -15.95 -7.67 14.15
C GLY A 35 -16.47 -6.22 14.16
N ALA A 36 -17.54 -5.94 14.92
CA ALA A 36 -18.16 -4.61 14.95
C ALA A 36 -17.23 -3.53 15.54
N LEU A 37 -16.52 -3.87 16.63
CA LEU A 37 -15.52 -3.00 17.24
C LEU A 37 -14.31 -2.75 16.33
N ARG A 38 -13.89 -3.74 15.52
CA ARG A 38 -12.82 -3.58 14.53
C ARG A 38 -13.23 -2.63 13.40
N SER A 39 -14.45 -2.76 12.88
CA SER A 39 -14.98 -1.85 11.85
C SER A 39 -15.10 -0.42 12.36
N ALA A 40 -15.67 -0.21 13.55
CA ALA A 40 -15.80 1.13 14.14
C ALA A 40 -14.45 1.79 14.45
N TYR A 41 -13.42 1.00 14.80
CA TYR A 41 -12.06 1.52 14.95
C TYR A 41 -11.44 1.90 13.60
N ALA A 42 -11.65 1.10 12.55
CA ALA A 42 -11.17 1.40 11.20
C ALA A 42 -11.82 2.67 10.64
N GLU A 43 -13.14 2.79 10.63
CA GLU A 43 -13.85 3.98 10.10
C GLU A 43 -13.40 5.28 10.77
N ARG A 44 -13.19 5.26 12.09
CA ARG A 44 -12.77 6.43 12.87
C ARG A 44 -11.27 6.75 12.71
N PHE A 45 -10.45 5.75 12.38
CA PHE A 45 -9.05 5.94 12.02
C PHE A 45 -8.92 6.51 10.60
N ASP A 46 -9.70 5.98 9.65
CA ASP A 46 -9.73 6.41 8.25
C ASP A 46 -10.17 7.87 8.13
N ALA A 47 -11.22 8.27 8.87
CA ALA A 47 -11.69 9.67 8.90
C ALA A 47 -10.67 10.64 9.52
N TRP A 48 -9.81 10.18 10.44
CA TRP A 48 -8.75 11.00 11.04
C TRP A 48 -7.53 11.11 10.11
N TYR A 49 -7.09 10.00 9.54
CA TYR A 49 -5.94 9.94 8.63
C TYR A 49 -6.14 10.85 7.41
N VAL A 50 -7.30 10.76 6.75
CA VAL A 50 -7.64 11.61 5.59
C VAL A 50 -7.76 13.10 5.96
N ALA A 51 -8.15 13.43 7.20
CA ALA A 51 -8.24 14.82 7.64
C ALA A 51 -6.88 15.47 7.88
N ASP A 52 -5.90 14.69 8.40
CA ASP A 52 -4.51 15.14 8.55
C ASP A 52 -3.82 15.25 7.18
N ASP A 53 -4.09 14.31 6.27
CA ASP A 53 -3.58 14.33 4.88
C ASP A 53 -3.97 15.62 4.13
N VAL A 54 -5.23 16.04 4.23
CA VAL A 54 -5.71 17.28 3.58
C VAL A 54 -5.08 18.53 4.22
N ALA A 55 -4.67 18.47 5.49
CA ALA A 55 -3.99 19.57 6.15
C ALA A 55 -2.52 19.71 5.68
N GLU A 56 -1.77 18.61 5.62
CA GLU A 56 -0.35 18.60 5.19
C GLU A 56 -0.18 18.81 3.67
N ALA A 57 -1.12 18.35 2.83
CA ALA A 57 -1.04 18.49 1.37
C ALA A 57 -0.98 19.95 0.85
N ASN A 58 -1.22 20.94 1.72
CA ASN A 58 -1.12 22.37 1.38
C ASN A 58 0.31 22.93 1.37
N SER A 59 1.33 22.16 1.78
CA SER A 59 2.73 22.51 1.49
C SER A 59 3.17 21.93 0.15
N ALA A 60 3.51 22.81 -0.80
CA ALA A 60 4.10 22.43 -2.09
C ALA A 60 5.56 21.95 -1.91
N ASP A 61 5.72 20.73 -1.37
CA ASP A 61 7.02 20.06 -1.30
C ASP A 61 7.51 19.77 -2.73
N VAL A 62 8.73 20.23 -3.05
CA VAL A 62 9.34 20.07 -4.37
C VAL A 62 9.68 18.60 -4.59
N ILE A 63 9.11 18.00 -5.65
CA ILE A 63 9.46 16.63 -6.09
C ILE A 63 10.97 16.56 -6.29
N VAL A 64 11.65 15.70 -5.53
CA VAL A 64 13.09 15.49 -5.67
C VAL A 64 13.34 14.46 -6.75
N GLU A 65 13.96 14.93 -7.84
CA GLU A 65 14.42 14.07 -8.92
C GLU A 65 15.89 13.70 -8.72
N TYR A 66 16.18 12.42 -8.95
CA TYR A 66 17.53 11.88 -9.08
C TYR A 66 17.66 11.29 -10.49
N ASP A 67 18.85 11.40 -11.07
CA ASP A 67 19.20 10.65 -12.27
C ASP A 67 19.83 9.30 -11.91
N ALA A 68 19.67 8.31 -12.78
CA ALA A 68 20.32 7.02 -12.62
C ALA A 68 21.82 7.11 -12.96
N ASP A 69 22.67 6.79 -11.99
CA ASP A 69 24.11 6.65 -12.17
C ASP A 69 24.47 5.16 -12.18
N PHE A 70 24.41 4.54 -13.36
CA PHE A 70 24.70 3.11 -13.54
C PHE A 70 26.20 2.78 -13.40
N ASP A 71 27.09 3.74 -13.62
CA ASP A 71 28.54 3.54 -13.44
C ASP A 71 28.87 3.47 -11.94
N ASN A 72 28.31 4.38 -11.13
CA ASN A 72 28.38 4.32 -9.66
C ASN A 72 27.67 3.07 -9.10
N LEU A 73 26.51 2.68 -9.66
CA LEU A 73 25.82 1.43 -9.31
C LEU A 73 26.73 0.21 -9.52
N GLU A 74 27.35 0.06 -10.70
CA GLU A 74 28.26 -1.05 -11.00
C GLU A 74 29.50 -1.00 -10.09
N GLN A 75 30.08 0.17 -9.87
CA GLN A 75 31.21 0.35 -8.94
C GLN A 75 30.85 -0.05 -7.50
N GLN A 76 29.67 0.34 -7.00
CA GLN A 76 29.18 -0.04 -5.68
C GLN A 76 28.99 -1.55 -5.55
N LEU A 77 28.36 -2.19 -6.54
CA LEU A 77 28.14 -3.64 -6.53
C LEU A 77 29.45 -4.43 -6.64
N MET A 78 30.43 -3.98 -7.45
CA MET A 78 31.77 -4.57 -7.49
C MET A 78 32.50 -4.43 -6.15
N THR A 79 32.41 -3.25 -5.52
CA THR A 79 32.99 -3.01 -4.19
C THR A 79 32.38 -3.95 -3.13
N MET A 80 31.08 -4.23 -3.23
CA MET A 80 30.44 -5.21 -2.34
C MET A 80 31.00 -6.62 -2.52
N VAL A 81 31.28 -7.07 -3.75
CA VAL A 81 31.89 -8.39 -4.01
C VAL A 81 33.28 -8.49 -3.34
N ASP A 82 34.14 -7.48 -3.52
CA ASP A 82 35.46 -7.44 -2.87
C ASP A 82 35.35 -7.53 -1.33
N VAL A 83 34.37 -6.83 -0.74
CA VAL A 83 34.14 -6.83 0.72
C VAL A 83 33.57 -8.16 1.23
N VAL A 84 32.82 -8.90 0.41
CA VAL A 84 32.29 -10.23 0.74
C VAL A 84 33.37 -11.31 0.59
N GLU A 85 34.15 -11.30 -0.50
CA GLU A 85 35.22 -12.29 -0.73
C GLU A 85 36.34 -12.23 0.32
N GLN A 86 36.61 -11.05 0.88
CA GLN A 86 37.68 -10.84 1.87
C GLN A 86 37.28 -11.19 3.32
N ARG A 87 36.17 -11.89 3.56
CA ARG A 87 35.62 -12.12 4.91
C ARG A 87 35.25 -13.55 5.28
N ASP A 88 35.65 -13.94 6.49
CA ASP A 88 35.36 -15.25 7.08
C ASP A 88 33.95 -15.38 7.69
N THR A 89 33.24 -14.27 7.95
CA THR A 89 31.93 -14.29 8.65
C THR A 89 30.92 -13.29 8.10
N LEU A 90 29.69 -13.75 7.87
CA LEU A 90 28.55 -12.92 7.50
C LEU A 90 28.11 -11.98 8.65
N PRO A 91 27.51 -10.81 8.36
CA PRO A 91 27.13 -9.83 9.39
C PRO A 91 25.83 -10.14 10.17
N ILE A 92 25.63 -11.41 10.51
CA ILE A 92 24.35 -11.91 11.05
C ILE A 92 24.52 -12.33 12.51
N HIS A 93 24.02 -11.48 13.41
CA HIS A 93 23.82 -11.81 14.81
C HIS A 93 22.55 -12.65 14.94
N ARG A 94 22.59 -13.76 15.72
CA ARG A 94 21.44 -14.67 15.88
C ARG A 94 21.00 -14.85 17.32
N TRP A 95 19.70 -14.82 17.54
CA TRP A 95 19.06 -15.13 18.81
C TRP A 95 17.87 -16.08 18.63
N GLU A 96 18.15 -17.37 18.81
CA GLU A 96 17.12 -18.41 18.90
C GLU A 96 16.61 -18.49 20.34
N ILE A 97 15.34 -18.17 20.56
CA ILE A 97 14.64 -18.37 21.85
C ILE A 97 13.84 -19.66 21.78
N THR A 98 13.18 -19.92 20.65
CA THR A 98 12.50 -21.18 20.38
C THR A 98 12.90 -21.72 19.02
N LYS A 99 13.37 -22.96 18.95
CA LYS A 99 13.61 -23.66 17.68
C LYS A 99 12.29 -24.05 17.02
N LYS A 100 11.64 -23.09 16.36
CA LYS A 100 10.55 -23.34 15.40
C LYS A 100 11.17 -23.56 14.02
N SER A 101 11.07 -24.77 13.49
CA SER A 101 11.26 -24.98 12.06
C SER A 101 10.17 -24.26 11.28
N ALA A 102 10.47 -23.79 10.06
CA ALA A 102 9.44 -23.32 9.14
C ALA A 102 8.33 -24.39 9.04
N PRO A 103 7.04 -24.04 9.26
CA PRO A 103 5.95 -24.96 8.96
C PRO A 103 6.03 -25.31 7.48
N LYS A 104 6.05 -26.61 7.17
CA LYS A 104 5.95 -27.07 5.78
C LYS A 104 4.54 -26.79 5.29
N LEU A 105 4.36 -25.63 4.65
CA LEU A 105 3.15 -25.34 3.90
C LEU A 105 3.02 -26.40 2.79
N LYS A 106 1.79 -26.78 2.50
CA LYS A 106 1.50 -27.78 1.46
C LYS A 106 1.39 -27.04 0.13
N ARG A 107 1.84 -27.69 -0.94
CA ARG A 107 1.53 -27.27 -2.31
C ARG A 107 0.03 -26.99 -2.44
N MET A 108 -0.30 -25.81 -2.94
CA MET A 108 -1.65 -25.38 -3.25
C MET A 108 -2.25 -26.26 -4.35
N ARG A 109 -3.49 -26.69 -4.14
CA ARG A 109 -4.31 -27.33 -5.17
C ARG A 109 -4.96 -26.23 -6.01
N SER A 110 -5.12 -26.46 -7.31
CA SER A 110 -5.83 -25.51 -8.20
C SER A 110 -7.23 -25.15 -7.68
N GLN A 111 -7.94 -26.11 -7.06
CA GLN A 111 -9.22 -25.89 -6.39
C GLN A 111 -9.19 -24.82 -5.29
N HIS A 112 -8.05 -24.60 -4.62
CA HIS A 112 -7.88 -23.56 -3.59
C HIS A 112 -7.48 -22.20 -4.18
N LEU A 113 -7.19 -22.15 -5.49
CA LEU A 113 -6.83 -20.94 -6.24
C LEU A 113 -7.96 -20.51 -7.20
N LEU A 114 -9.06 -21.27 -7.24
CA LEU A 114 -10.21 -20.96 -8.06
C LEU A 114 -10.96 -19.77 -7.44
N LEU A 115 -10.97 -18.65 -8.14
CA LEU A 115 -11.71 -17.45 -7.72
C LEU A 115 -13.14 -17.48 -8.26
N ASP A 116 -14.07 -16.94 -7.47
CA ASP A 116 -15.40 -16.58 -7.96
C ASP A 116 -15.33 -15.38 -8.91
N ASN A 117 -16.18 -15.39 -9.94
CA ASN A 117 -16.33 -14.35 -10.96
C ASN A 117 -14.99 -13.94 -11.62
N ARG A 118 -14.36 -14.88 -12.35
CA ARG A 118 -13.02 -14.71 -12.95
C ARG A 118 -12.96 -13.67 -14.06
N GLU A 119 -14.06 -13.46 -14.79
CA GLU A 119 -14.19 -12.43 -15.83
C GLU A 119 -14.06 -11.00 -15.25
N SER A 120 -14.21 -10.86 -13.92
CA SER A 120 -14.04 -9.60 -13.20
C SER A 120 -12.58 -9.23 -12.91
N VAL A 121 -11.60 -10.10 -13.19
CA VAL A 121 -10.20 -9.93 -12.77
C VAL A 121 -9.40 -9.15 -13.82
N ILE A 122 -8.73 -8.07 -13.42
CA ILE A 122 -7.75 -7.36 -14.27
C ILE A 122 -6.47 -8.20 -14.34
N PRO A 123 -6.06 -8.74 -15.50
CA PRO A 123 -4.91 -9.63 -15.57
C PRO A 123 -3.59 -8.90 -15.27
N VAL A 124 -2.62 -9.63 -14.71
CA VAL A 124 -1.21 -9.20 -14.75
C VAL A 124 -0.66 -9.52 -16.14
N GLU A 125 -0.17 -8.51 -16.86
CA GLU A 125 0.47 -8.69 -18.16
C GLU A 125 1.92 -9.14 -17.98
N ILE A 126 2.26 -10.30 -18.54
CA ILE A 126 3.60 -10.90 -18.48
C ILE A 126 4.20 -10.92 -19.89
N PHE A 127 5.18 -10.07 -20.15
CA PHE A 127 5.84 -9.96 -21.45
C PHE A 127 6.97 -10.99 -21.60
N ALA A 128 7.00 -11.66 -22.75
CA ALA A 128 7.94 -12.76 -23.04
C ALA A 128 9.41 -12.31 -22.94
N SER A 129 10.08 -12.71 -21.86
CA SER A 129 11.45 -12.31 -21.52
C SER A 129 12.06 -13.27 -20.48
N ASP A 130 13.33 -13.09 -20.12
CA ASP A 130 13.89 -13.79 -18.94
C ASP A 130 13.15 -13.43 -17.64
N THR A 131 12.54 -12.23 -17.56
CA THR A 131 11.70 -11.86 -16.41
C THR A 131 10.39 -12.65 -16.33
N THR A 132 9.89 -13.22 -17.44
CA THR A 132 8.80 -14.22 -17.40
C THR A 132 9.19 -15.37 -16.47
N LYS A 133 10.45 -15.84 -16.54
CA LYS A 133 10.96 -16.92 -15.68
C LYS A 133 11.04 -16.49 -14.21
N SER A 134 11.36 -15.22 -13.92
CA SER A 134 11.37 -14.70 -12.54
C SER A 134 9.96 -14.56 -11.96
N PHE A 135 9.00 -14.04 -12.73
CA PHE A 135 7.60 -13.95 -12.26
C PHE A 135 6.97 -15.34 -12.12
N ASP A 136 7.24 -16.23 -13.08
CA ASP A 136 6.86 -17.65 -12.99
C ASP A 136 7.47 -18.34 -11.76
N ARG A 137 8.73 -18.06 -11.40
CA ARG A 137 9.37 -18.57 -10.18
C ARG A 137 8.70 -18.04 -8.92
N PHE A 138 8.38 -16.75 -8.87
CA PHE A 138 7.62 -16.14 -7.76
C PHE A 138 6.26 -16.84 -7.57
N ILE A 139 5.51 -17.05 -8.66
CA ILE A 139 4.21 -17.73 -8.64
C ILE A 139 4.37 -19.21 -8.29
N ASP A 140 5.40 -19.87 -8.78
CA ASP A 140 5.67 -21.27 -8.44
C ASP A 140 6.03 -21.43 -6.96
N LYS A 141 6.80 -20.52 -6.34
CA LYS A 141 7.01 -20.52 -4.89
C LYS A 141 5.69 -20.43 -4.10
N LEU A 142 4.77 -19.55 -4.52
CA LEU A 142 3.41 -19.45 -3.94
C LEU A 142 2.63 -20.77 -4.10
N ILE A 143 2.64 -21.37 -5.29
CA ILE A 143 1.95 -22.65 -5.56
C ILE A 143 2.55 -23.79 -4.74
N TRP A 144 3.86 -23.83 -4.55
CA TRP A 144 4.54 -24.94 -3.86
C TRP A 144 4.64 -24.76 -2.33
N GLY A 145 4.30 -23.59 -1.81
CA GLY A 145 4.29 -23.29 -0.37
C GLY A 145 5.66 -22.88 0.19
N ASP A 146 6.55 -22.37 -0.66
CA ASP A 146 7.83 -21.81 -0.21
C ASP A 146 7.62 -20.40 0.40
N GLU A 147 8.58 -19.95 1.21
CA GLU A 147 8.59 -18.56 1.72
C GLU A 147 8.71 -17.58 0.55
N VAL A 148 7.84 -16.57 0.49
CA VAL A 148 7.80 -15.57 -0.59
C VAL A 148 7.84 -14.16 -0.01
N ARG A 149 8.77 -13.34 -0.49
CA ARG A 149 8.91 -11.95 -0.01
C ARG A 149 8.68 -10.92 -1.12
N VAL A 150 7.81 -9.95 -0.84
CA VAL A 150 7.46 -8.84 -1.73
C VAL A 150 8.01 -7.52 -1.16
N ALA A 151 8.83 -6.82 -1.94
CA ALA A 151 9.19 -5.42 -1.71
C ALA A 151 8.17 -4.53 -2.42
N PHE A 152 7.28 -3.87 -1.70
CA PHE A 152 6.25 -3.01 -2.28
C PHE A 152 6.68 -1.54 -2.17
N LEU A 153 7.26 -1.00 -3.24
CA LEU A 153 7.67 0.41 -3.33
C LEU A 153 6.54 1.21 -3.99
N GLY A 154 6.20 2.33 -3.37
CA GLY A 154 5.22 3.24 -3.96
C GLY A 154 5.14 4.60 -3.28
N ASP A 155 4.12 5.36 -3.62
CA ASP A 155 3.85 6.71 -3.13
C ASP A 155 2.70 6.73 -2.10
N SER A 156 1.79 7.70 -2.18
CA SER A 156 0.71 7.90 -1.19
C SER A 156 -0.29 6.74 -1.15
N PHE A 157 -0.43 5.95 -2.23
CA PHE A 157 -1.34 4.79 -2.27
C PHE A 157 -0.94 3.64 -1.33
N VAL A 158 0.34 3.59 -0.93
CA VAL A 158 0.88 2.58 0.00
C VAL A 158 1.35 3.18 1.32
N GLU A 159 1.37 4.51 1.46
CA GLU A 159 1.62 5.19 2.72
C GLU A 159 0.62 4.72 3.81
N GLY A 160 1.01 4.76 5.09
CA GLY A 160 0.14 4.30 6.18
C GLY A 160 -0.20 2.80 6.16
N ASP A 161 0.32 2.04 5.20
CA ASP A 161 -0.12 0.68 4.87
C ASP A 161 -1.51 0.63 4.18
N ILE A 162 -1.94 1.72 3.52
CA ILE A 162 -3.27 1.89 2.90
C ILE A 162 -3.69 0.71 2.02
N LEU A 163 -2.96 0.47 0.92
CA LEU A 163 -3.21 -0.68 0.03
C LEU A 163 -2.53 -1.96 0.56
N THR A 164 -1.31 -1.85 1.09
CA THR A 164 -0.46 -3.00 1.42
C THR A 164 -0.92 -3.78 2.65
N SER A 165 -1.70 -3.21 3.57
CA SER A 165 -2.22 -3.95 4.73
C SER A 165 -3.21 -5.04 4.33
N ASP A 166 -4.28 -4.68 3.60
CA ASP A 166 -5.28 -5.62 3.11
C ASP A 166 -4.70 -6.57 2.04
N PHE A 167 -3.84 -6.10 1.11
CA PHE A 167 -3.14 -6.98 0.16
C PHE A 167 -2.28 -8.04 0.87
N ARG A 168 -1.54 -7.66 1.92
CA ARG A 168 -0.74 -8.59 2.73
C ARG A 168 -1.63 -9.63 3.41
N GLU A 169 -2.75 -9.21 4.00
CA GLU A 169 -3.69 -10.12 4.66
C GLU A 169 -4.27 -11.14 3.67
N PHE A 170 -4.77 -10.73 2.49
CA PHE A 170 -5.32 -11.66 1.50
C PHE A 170 -4.28 -12.70 1.02
N MET A 171 -3.05 -12.25 0.76
CA MET A 171 -1.94 -13.13 0.38
C MET A 171 -1.58 -14.10 1.52
N GLN A 172 -1.51 -13.63 2.76
CA GLN A 172 -1.19 -14.44 3.94
C GLN A 172 -2.33 -15.40 4.36
N GLN A 173 -3.58 -15.05 4.08
CA GLN A 173 -4.72 -15.95 4.27
C GLN A 173 -4.69 -17.12 3.28
N THR A 174 -4.34 -16.85 2.02
CA THR A 174 -4.39 -17.83 0.92
C THR A 174 -3.14 -18.71 0.84
N PHE A 175 -1.95 -18.11 0.91
CA PHE A 175 -0.68 -18.82 0.75
C PHE A 175 0.06 -19.09 2.08
N GLY A 176 -0.54 -18.70 3.21
CA GLY A 176 0.14 -18.68 4.50
C GLY A 176 1.15 -17.53 4.63
N GLY A 177 1.77 -17.41 5.80
CA GLY A 177 2.61 -16.26 6.16
C GLY A 177 1.96 -15.45 7.28
N ARG A 178 2.75 -14.66 8.01
CA ARG A 178 2.30 -13.87 9.17
C ARG A 178 3.12 -12.59 9.34
N GLY A 179 2.57 -11.64 10.08
CA GLY A 179 3.23 -10.41 10.47
C GLY A 179 3.18 -9.29 9.42
N VAL A 180 3.72 -8.13 9.80
CA VAL A 180 3.62 -6.85 9.08
C VAL A 180 4.73 -6.65 8.04
N GLY A 181 5.78 -7.48 8.06
CA GLY A 181 6.98 -7.24 7.25
C GLY A 181 7.77 -6.05 7.79
N PHE A 182 8.44 -5.31 6.90
CA PHE A 182 9.34 -4.21 7.23
C PHE A 182 8.62 -2.95 7.74
N VAL A 183 9.19 -2.38 8.80
CA VAL A 183 8.78 -1.14 9.45
C VAL A 183 10.02 -0.30 9.72
N GLN A 184 10.03 0.95 9.28
CA GLN A 184 11.14 1.89 9.47
C GLN A 184 11.53 2.03 10.94
N CYS A 185 12.78 2.40 11.20
CA CYS A 185 13.26 2.65 12.56
C CYS A 185 12.72 3.97 13.12
N ASP A 186 13.01 5.06 12.41
CA ASP A 186 12.35 6.34 12.59
C ASP A 186 12.14 7.04 11.25
N ILE A 187 11.14 7.93 11.21
CA ILE A 187 10.76 8.72 10.05
C ILE A 187 10.47 10.16 10.51
N PRO A 188 10.75 11.19 9.69
CA PRO A 188 10.68 12.59 10.12
C PRO A 188 9.25 13.16 10.21
N PHE A 189 8.22 12.30 10.19
CA PHE A 189 6.80 12.66 10.23
C PHE A 189 5.95 11.51 10.82
N GLY A 190 4.70 11.82 11.17
CA GLY A 190 3.86 11.00 12.06
C GLY A 190 3.07 9.85 11.44
N THR A 191 3.50 9.25 10.32
CA THR A 191 2.70 8.21 9.64
C THR A 191 2.37 7.04 10.57
N VAL A 192 1.08 6.82 10.81
CA VAL A 192 0.56 5.72 11.62
C VAL A 192 0.13 4.56 10.71
N ARG A 193 0.50 3.33 11.08
CA ARG A 193 0.04 2.11 10.40
C ARG A 193 -0.99 1.37 11.26
N ARG A 194 -2.09 0.89 10.66
CA ARG A 194 -3.08 0.04 11.38
C ARG A 194 -2.48 -1.28 11.87
N THR A 195 -1.46 -1.79 11.18
CA THR A 195 -0.81 -3.09 11.37
C THR A 195 0.29 -3.13 12.44
N VAL A 196 0.87 -1.97 12.79
CA VAL A 196 2.01 -1.88 13.72
C VAL A 196 2.05 -0.52 14.41
N LYS A 197 2.25 -0.52 15.73
CA LYS A 197 2.58 0.66 16.52
C LYS A 197 4.09 0.80 16.58
N ARG A 198 4.61 1.94 16.13
CA ARG A 198 6.03 2.32 16.21
C ARG A 198 6.19 3.44 17.23
N THR A 199 7.23 3.40 18.05
CA THR A 199 7.59 4.49 18.96
C THR A 199 9.10 4.60 19.01
N ALA A 200 9.65 5.77 18.70
CA ALA A 200 11.08 6.03 18.68
C ALA A 200 11.43 7.31 19.43
N SER A 201 12.64 7.36 19.98
CA SER A 201 13.16 8.49 20.75
C SER A 201 14.69 8.51 20.69
N GLY A 202 15.29 9.69 20.54
CA GLY A 202 16.75 9.85 20.48
C GLY A 202 17.39 9.50 19.12
N TRP A 203 16.58 9.38 18.06
CA TRP A 203 17.04 9.19 16.69
C TRP A 203 16.96 10.49 15.90
N ASN A 204 17.89 10.66 14.95
CA ASN A 204 17.78 11.64 13.89
C ASN A 204 17.37 10.90 12.61
N ALA A 205 16.11 11.04 12.20
CA ALA A 205 15.59 10.44 10.97
C ALA A 205 15.98 11.28 9.75
N TYR A 206 16.59 10.64 8.76
CA TYR A 206 16.95 11.23 7.47
C TYR A 206 16.11 10.62 6.35
N SER A 207 15.93 11.35 5.25
CA SER A 207 15.17 10.88 4.10
C SER A 207 15.88 11.21 2.79
N VAL A 208 15.91 10.25 1.86
CA VAL A 208 16.39 10.45 0.49
C VAL A 208 15.60 11.55 -0.25
N LEU A 209 14.36 11.86 0.18
CA LEU A 209 13.55 12.96 -0.36
C LEU A 209 13.96 14.35 0.16
N LYS A 210 14.90 14.45 1.13
CA LYS A 210 15.36 15.74 1.68
C LYS A 210 16.90 15.87 1.64
N PRO A 211 17.56 15.68 0.46
CA PRO A 211 19.02 15.60 0.36
C PRO A 211 19.75 16.84 0.87
N LYS A 212 19.17 18.03 0.70
CA LYS A 212 19.74 19.31 1.18
C LYS A 212 19.70 19.45 2.71
N ALA A 213 18.85 18.68 3.40
CA ALA A 213 18.74 18.67 4.86
C ALA A 213 19.56 17.53 5.51
N ASN A 214 19.97 16.55 4.71
CA ASN A 214 20.78 15.43 5.19
C ASN A 214 22.25 15.88 5.38
N PRO A 215 22.93 15.43 6.45
CA PRO A 215 24.39 15.57 6.53
C PRO A 215 25.04 14.66 5.49
N SER A 216 26.17 15.09 4.91
CA SER A 216 26.90 14.31 3.89
C SER A 216 27.27 12.88 4.32
N SER A 217 27.39 12.64 5.63
CA SER A 217 27.68 11.33 6.23
C SER A 217 26.51 10.33 6.24
N VAL A 218 25.39 10.62 5.56
CA VAL A 218 24.31 9.64 5.29
C VAL A 218 23.93 9.53 3.82
N ASN A 219 24.60 10.23 2.90
CA ASN A 219 24.21 10.26 1.48
C ASN A 219 24.15 8.85 0.87
N ASP A 220 25.18 8.03 1.10
CA ASP A 220 25.26 6.65 0.59
C ASP A 220 24.73 5.61 1.59
N ALA A 221 23.93 6.03 2.57
CA ALA A 221 23.44 5.15 3.63
C ALA A 221 22.03 4.60 3.36
N PHE A 222 21.22 5.20 2.48
CA PHE A 222 19.79 4.88 2.35
C PHE A 222 19.50 3.49 1.76
N PHE A 223 18.54 2.79 2.38
CA PHE A 223 17.84 1.64 1.80
C PHE A 223 16.67 2.13 0.91
N VAL A 224 16.15 1.29 0.00
CA VAL A 224 14.98 1.59 -0.86
C VAL A 224 13.71 2.00 -0.10
N SER A 225 13.62 1.79 1.22
CA SER A 225 12.56 2.40 2.05
C SER A 225 12.58 3.93 2.03
N GLY A 226 13.69 4.55 1.64
CA GLY A 226 13.89 5.99 1.57
C GLY A 226 14.38 6.65 2.87
N TYR A 227 14.58 5.88 3.94
CA TYR A 227 14.89 6.41 5.28
C TYR A 227 16.04 5.66 5.97
N THR A 228 16.77 6.40 6.80
CA THR A 228 17.70 5.84 7.80
C THR A 228 17.66 6.72 9.04
N ALA A 229 17.79 6.13 10.22
CA ALA A 229 17.71 6.82 11.50
C ALA A 229 19.01 6.67 12.28
N ARG A 230 19.73 7.77 12.54
CA ARG A 230 21.01 7.75 13.28
C ARG A 230 20.77 8.03 14.77
N GLY A 231 21.16 7.10 15.63
CA GLY A 231 21.01 7.19 17.08
C GLY A 231 22.31 6.89 17.82
N GLY A 232 22.56 7.62 18.91
CA GLY A 232 23.66 7.34 19.85
C GLY A 232 23.16 6.66 21.13
N ALA A 233 24.02 6.48 22.13
CA ALA A 233 23.67 5.95 23.44
C ALA A 233 22.39 6.60 24.03
N GLY A 234 21.43 5.77 24.43
CA GLY A 234 20.10 6.19 24.90
C GLY A 234 19.01 6.27 23.81
N ALA A 235 19.37 6.22 22.52
CA ALA A 235 18.41 6.10 21.43
C ALA A 235 17.64 4.78 21.56
N LYS A 236 16.31 4.82 21.40
CA LYS A 236 15.41 3.69 21.63
C LYS A 236 14.29 3.66 20.61
N VAL A 237 13.94 2.47 20.14
CA VAL A 237 12.84 2.22 19.20
C VAL A 237 12.05 1.00 19.65
N THR A 238 10.76 1.02 19.41
CA THR A 238 9.81 -0.05 19.71
C THR A 238 8.91 -0.26 18.50
N TRP A 239 8.74 -1.50 18.09
CA TRP A 239 7.77 -1.96 17.11
C TRP A 239 6.85 -2.98 17.79
N GLN A 240 5.54 -2.78 17.72
CA GLN A 240 4.55 -3.65 18.37
C GLN A 240 3.43 -3.96 17.37
N THR A 241 3.15 -5.24 17.12
CA THR A 241 2.04 -5.64 16.24
C THR A 241 0.70 -5.23 16.84
N THR A 242 -0.32 -5.14 15.99
CA THR A 242 -1.70 -4.87 16.41
C THR A 242 -2.58 -6.11 16.19
N THR A 243 -3.81 -6.04 16.67
CA THR A 243 -4.86 -7.06 16.46
C THR A 243 -5.81 -6.69 15.31
N ALA A 244 -5.42 -5.73 14.45
CA ALA A 244 -6.27 -5.23 13.36
C ALA A 244 -6.53 -6.27 12.26
N PHE A 245 -5.62 -7.24 12.09
CA PHE A 245 -5.68 -8.31 11.09
C PHE A 245 -5.35 -9.66 11.73
N GLU A 246 -5.88 -10.77 11.20
CA GLU A 246 -5.74 -12.10 11.81
C GLU A 246 -4.29 -12.59 11.81
N ARG A 247 -3.50 -12.19 10.80
CA ARG A 247 -2.15 -12.73 10.62
C ARG A 247 -1.07 -12.05 11.47
N LEU A 248 -1.41 -11.08 12.34
CA LEU A 248 -0.47 -10.25 13.12
C LEU A 248 -0.15 -10.74 14.55
N ASP A 249 -1.04 -11.50 15.18
CA ASP A 249 -0.90 -12.08 16.53
C ASP A 249 0.08 -13.28 16.62
N SER A 250 0.59 -13.68 15.44
CA SER A 250 1.28 -14.94 15.12
C SER A 250 2.81 -14.98 15.06
N CYS A 251 3.45 -13.83 15.28
CA CYS A 251 4.76 -13.59 14.69
C CYS A 251 5.85 -14.40 15.39
N SER A 252 6.68 -15.07 14.58
CA SER A 252 7.64 -16.09 15.06
C SER A 252 9.09 -15.77 14.68
N ARG A 253 9.31 -14.63 14.02
CA ARG A 253 10.60 -14.10 13.62
C ARG A 253 10.59 -12.58 13.66
N ALA A 254 11.73 -12.01 13.99
CA ALA A 254 12.03 -10.63 13.69
C ALA A 254 13.47 -10.46 13.16
N ARG A 255 13.67 -9.41 12.37
CA ARG A 255 14.98 -9.00 11.86
C ARG A 255 15.15 -7.52 12.14
N ILE A 256 16.28 -7.10 12.71
CA ILE A 256 16.66 -5.68 12.74
C ILE A 256 17.75 -5.48 11.70
N TRP A 257 17.57 -4.51 10.80
CA TRP A 257 18.58 -4.10 9.82
C TRP A 257 19.16 -2.75 10.22
N LEU A 258 20.48 -2.71 10.37
CA LEU A 258 21.20 -1.55 10.86
C LEU A 258 22.64 -1.53 10.33
N ASN A 259 23.37 -0.46 10.58
CA ASN A 259 24.80 -0.35 10.39
C ASN A 259 25.42 0.46 11.54
N THR A 260 26.75 0.50 11.65
CA THR A 260 27.46 1.40 12.58
C THR A 260 28.69 1.99 11.89
N PRO A 261 28.97 3.31 12.07
CA PRO A 261 30.15 3.95 11.51
C PRO A 261 31.46 3.55 12.23
N ASP A 262 31.39 3.03 13.46
CA ASP A 262 32.55 2.62 14.26
C ASP A 262 32.25 1.32 15.00
N SER A 263 32.16 1.34 16.34
CA SER A 263 31.62 0.24 17.14
C SER A 263 30.40 0.72 17.92
N ALA A 264 29.42 -0.15 18.10
CA ALA A 264 28.24 0.14 18.91
C ALA A 264 27.81 -1.09 19.71
N HIS A 265 27.21 -0.86 20.87
CA HIS A 265 26.62 -1.90 21.69
C HIS A 265 25.12 -1.67 21.77
N VAL A 266 24.31 -2.66 21.38
CA VAL A 266 22.85 -2.54 21.35
C VAL A 266 22.20 -3.60 22.22
N ARG A 267 21.15 -3.20 22.93
CA ARG A 267 20.27 -4.08 23.70
C ARG A 267 18.96 -4.27 22.95
N VAL A 268 18.53 -5.52 22.81
CA VAL A 268 17.25 -5.90 22.21
C VAL A 268 16.40 -6.62 23.25
N LYS A 269 15.11 -6.30 23.30
CA LYS A 269 14.14 -6.83 24.25
C LYS A 269 12.86 -7.27 23.53
N LEU A 270 12.31 -8.42 23.92
CA LEU A 270 11.06 -8.92 23.36
C LEU A 270 9.91 -8.87 24.36
N ASN A 271 8.70 -8.66 23.83
CA ASN A 271 7.41 -8.85 24.51
C ASN A 271 7.26 -8.12 25.85
N GLY A 272 8.09 -7.09 26.09
CA GLY A 272 8.17 -6.37 27.37
C GLY A 272 8.85 -7.16 28.51
N SER A 273 9.27 -8.41 28.31
CA SER A 273 9.86 -9.26 29.35
C SER A 273 11.32 -8.92 29.64
N GLU A 274 11.67 -8.74 30.92
CA GLU A 274 13.07 -8.59 31.36
C GLU A 274 13.87 -9.90 31.24
N GLU A 275 13.21 -11.05 31.13
CA GLU A 275 13.85 -12.35 30.88
C GLU A 275 14.19 -12.56 29.40
N GLN A 276 13.54 -11.81 28.50
CA GLN A 276 13.79 -11.82 27.06
C GLN A 276 14.53 -10.55 26.65
N VAL A 277 15.75 -10.40 27.17
CA VAL A 277 16.70 -9.33 26.83
C VAL A 277 18.01 -9.94 26.34
N ARG A 278 18.60 -9.38 25.30
CA ARG A 278 19.95 -9.75 24.83
C ARG A 278 20.69 -8.55 24.27
N GLU A 279 22.00 -8.55 24.47
CA GLU A 279 22.91 -7.51 23.98
C GLU A 279 23.80 -8.03 22.84
N PHE A 280 24.19 -7.14 21.94
CA PHE A 280 24.97 -7.43 20.74
C PHE A 280 26.02 -6.34 20.49
N ASP A 281 27.25 -6.78 20.21
CA ASP A 281 28.34 -5.93 19.76
C ASP A 281 28.31 -5.78 18.24
N LEU A 282 28.31 -4.54 17.78
CA LEU A 282 28.33 -4.16 16.37
C LEU A 282 29.68 -3.53 16.04
N VAL A 283 30.21 -3.86 14.86
CA VAL A 283 31.50 -3.34 14.36
C VAL A 283 31.32 -2.80 12.95
N ASN A 284 32.02 -1.73 12.59
CA ASN A 284 31.97 -1.17 11.25
C ASN A 284 32.62 -2.14 10.27
N ILE A 285 31.79 -2.56 9.32
CA ILE A 285 32.14 -3.51 8.28
C ILE A 285 31.69 -3.03 6.89
N ALA A 286 31.37 -1.74 6.73
CA ALA A 286 30.90 -1.14 5.47
C ALA A 286 29.63 -1.76 4.83
N LEU A 287 29.00 -2.75 5.46
CA LEU A 287 27.80 -3.46 4.99
C LEU A 287 26.73 -3.44 6.10
N PRO A 288 25.43 -3.33 5.76
CA PRO A 288 24.35 -3.55 6.72
C PRO A 288 24.47 -4.88 7.48
N GLN A 289 24.23 -4.83 8.78
CA GLN A 289 24.19 -5.96 9.69
C GLN A 289 22.74 -6.34 9.99
N GLN A 290 22.53 -7.62 10.29
CA GLN A 290 21.23 -8.15 10.71
C GLN A 290 21.31 -8.73 12.11
N ILE A 291 20.39 -8.33 12.98
CA ILE A 291 20.05 -9.09 14.19
C ILE A 291 18.80 -9.93 13.87
N LEU A 292 18.99 -11.25 13.69
CA LEU A 292 17.92 -12.21 13.44
C LEU A 292 17.47 -12.86 14.75
N ILE A 293 16.17 -12.86 14.98
CA ILE A 293 15.53 -13.31 16.22
C ILE A 293 14.47 -14.35 15.85
N ASP A 294 14.60 -15.58 16.34
CA ASP A 294 13.63 -16.67 16.13
C ASP A 294 12.95 -17.01 17.47
N GLY A 295 11.69 -16.59 17.62
CA GLY A 295 10.93 -16.58 18.88
C GLY A 295 9.56 -15.91 18.69
N ASN A 296 8.67 -15.94 19.69
CA ASN A 296 7.41 -15.17 19.61
C ASN A 296 7.72 -13.67 19.64
N VAL A 297 7.16 -12.87 18.72
CA VAL A 297 7.41 -11.42 18.63
C VAL A 297 6.11 -10.64 18.45
N ASP A 298 5.47 -10.29 19.56
CA ASP A 298 4.35 -9.33 19.57
C ASP A 298 4.88 -7.90 19.72
N LYS A 299 6.02 -7.76 20.42
CA LYS A 299 6.71 -6.49 20.65
C LYS A 299 8.22 -6.69 20.57
N LEU A 300 8.88 -5.86 19.76
CA LEU A 300 10.32 -5.77 19.63
C LEU A 300 10.77 -4.37 20.08
N GLU A 301 11.76 -4.32 20.97
CA GLU A 301 12.38 -3.09 21.42
C GLU A 301 13.89 -3.18 21.19
N MET A 302 14.50 -2.11 20.66
CA MET A 302 15.95 -1.95 20.56
C MET A 302 16.37 -0.63 21.21
N SER A 303 17.46 -0.64 21.96
CA SER A 303 18.12 0.58 22.46
C SER A 303 19.62 0.51 22.25
N VAL A 304 20.21 1.65 21.85
CA VAL A 304 21.66 1.82 21.77
C VAL A 304 22.19 2.08 23.18
N VAL A 305 23.13 1.24 23.64
CA VAL A 305 23.78 1.35 24.95
C VAL A 305 25.06 2.17 24.83
N GLU A 306 25.85 1.92 23.79
CA GLU A 306 27.10 2.62 23.49
C GLU A 306 27.29 2.77 21.98
N GLY A 307 28.07 3.78 21.57
CA GLY A 307 28.39 4.04 20.16
C GLY A 307 27.27 4.74 19.38
N VAL A 308 27.32 4.59 18.06
CA VAL A 308 26.36 5.17 17.10
C VAL A 308 25.84 4.07 16.18
N VAL A 309 24.54 4.10 15.88
CA VAL A 309 23.86 3.14 15.00
C VAL A 309 23.07 3.89 13.95
N ASP A 310 23.21 3.47 12.69
CA ASP A 310 22.32 3.82 11.58
C ASP A 310 21.29 2.71 11.42
N CYS A 311 20.06 2.98 11.83
CA CYS A 311 18.99 1.99 11.92
C CYS A 311 18.02 2.16 10.74
N TYR A 312 17.88 1.12 9.91
CA TYR A 312 16.94 1.13 8.79
C TYR A 312 15.52 0.84 9.27
N GLY A 313 15.39 -0.20 10.08
CA GLY A 313 14.11 -0.67 10.58
C GLY A 313 14.17 -2.10 11.08
N ALA A 314 12.99 -2.65 11.34
CA ALA A 314 12.84 -4.04 11.67
C ALA A 314 11.72 -4.70 10.87
N THR A 315 11.82 -6.01 10.68
CA THR A 315 10.73 -6.84 10.19
C THR A 315 10.15 -7.61 11.38
N ILE A 316 8.82 -7.76 11.42
CA ILE A 316 8.14 -8.69 12.32
C ILE A 316 7.27 -9.60 11.45
N GLU A 317 7.60 -10.89 11.44
CA GLU A 317 7.16 -11.84 10.42
C GLU A 317 6.94 -13.26 10.98
N GLY A 318 6.28 -14.10 10.18
CA GLY A 318 6.29 -15.55 10.38
C GLY A 318 7.59 -16.18 9.88
N VAL A 319 7.80 -17.45 10.22
CA VAL A 319 8.73 -18.31 9.45
C VAL A 319 7.92 -18.95 8.32
N GLY A 320 8.29 -18.75 7.06
CA GLY A 320 7.57 -19.27 5.89
C GLY A 320 6.30 -18.51 5.48
N GLY A 321 5.82 -18.81 4.28
CA GLY A 321 4.65 -18.14 3.67
C GLY A 321 4.97 -16.76 3.10
N VAL A 322 3.95 -15.92 2.92
CA VAL A 322 4.08 -14.59 2.30
C VAL A 322 4.43 -13.50 3.31
N ILE A 323 5.44 -12.70 2.95
CA ILE A 323 5.87 -11.49 3.64
C ILE A 323 5.77 -10.33 2.66
N VAL A 324 5.10 -9.23 3.03
CA VAL A 324 4.98 -8.02 2.20
C VAL A 324 5.52 -6.82 2.95
N ASP A 325 6.67 -6.33 2.49
CA ASP A 325 7.33 -5.15 3.04
C ASP A 325 6.78 -3.89 2.37
N ASN A 326 6.24 -2.98 3.16
CA ASN A 326 5.76 -1.69 2.67
C ASN A 326 6.88 -0.65 2.74
N LEU A 327 7.35 -0.22 1.56
CA LEU A 327 8.47 0.68 1.31
C LEU A 327 7.98 2.01 0.70
N SER A 328 6.94 2.58 1.32
CA SER A 328 6.29 3.84 0.93
C SER A 328 7.17 5.08 1.07
N MET A 329 7.16 5.95 0.05
CA MET A 329 7.73 7.30 0.06
C MET A 329 6.69 8.30 -0.49
N ARG A 330 6.05 9.09 0.38
CA ARG A 330 5.03 10.10 -0.01
C ARG A 330 5.60 11.10 -1.02
N ALA A 331 4.74 11.57 -1.94
CA ALA A 331 5.04 12.61 -2.94
C ALA A 331 6.26 12.31 -3.85
N ASN A 332 6.64 11.04 -4.02
CA ASN A 332 7.73 10.61 -4.89
C ASN A 332 7.24 10.34 -6.33
N SER A 333 8.03 10.71 -7.34
CA SER A 333 7.83 10.32 -8.75
C SER A 333 8.26 8.88 -9.05
N GLY A 334 9.03 8.28 -8.13
CA GLY A 334 9.73 7.01 -8.27
C GLY A 334 11.26 7.19 -8.34
N HIS A 335 11.73 8.36 -8.80
CA HIS A 335 13.16 8.63 -9.04
C HIS A 335 14.02 8.57 -7.76
N ALA A 336 13.42 8.77 -6.58
CA ALA A 336 14.14 8.69 -5.30
C ALA A 336 14.89 7.36 -5.05
N ILE A 337 14.53 6.28 -5.76
CA ILE A 337 15.24 5.00 -5.71
C ILE A 337 16.73 5.14 -6.11
N PHE A 338 17.07 6.03 -7.04
CA PHE A 338 18.45 6.26 -7.48
C PHE A 338 19.31 6.97 -6.43
N GLY A 339 18.69 7.67 -5.47
CA GLY A 339 19.37 8.25 -4.30
C GLY A 339 19.64 7.24 -3.18
N THR A 340 19.40 5.94 -3.42
CA THR A 340 19.63 4.87 -2.43
C THR A 340 20.87 4.05 -2.78
N SER A 341 21.45 3.39 -1.77
CA SER A 341 22.73 2.71 -1.87
C SER A 341 22.57 1.29 -2.38
N ALA A 342 23.24 0.98 -3.50
CA ALA A 342 23.18 -0.34 -4.13
C ALA A 342 23.71 -1.43 -3.18
N ILE A 343 24.77 -1.11 -2.42
CA ILE A 343 25.36 -1.97 -1.41
C ILE A 343 24.35 -2.25 -0.30
N VAL A 344 23.65 -1.23 0.19
CA VAL A 344 22.65 -1.39 1.27
C VAL A 344 21.47 -2.22 0.79
N ASN A 345 20.94 -1.91 -0.40
CA ASN A 345 19.83 -2.62 -1.01
C ASN A 345 20.16 -4.09 -1.25
N ARG A 346 21.32 -4.37 -1.86
CA ARG A 346 21.76 -5.73 -2.18
C ARG A 346 22.06 -6.53 -0.92
N GLN A 347 22.77 -5.96 0.07
CA GLN A 347 23.03 -6.67 1.33
C GLN A 347 21.74 -6.99 2.10
N ILE A 348 20.74 -6.11 2.07
CA ILE A 348 19.43 -6.39 2.65
C ILE A 348 18.71 -7.49 1.87
N ASP A 349 18.82 -7.54 0.53
CA ASP A 349 18.27 -8.64 -0.27
C ASP A 349 18.93 -10.00 0.03
N GLU A 350 20.25 -10.04 0.24
CA GLU A 350 20.94 -11.29 0.66
C GLU A 350 20.41 -11.81 2.02
N TYR A 351 19.82 -10.95 2.87
CA TYR A 351 19.13 -11.37 4.10
C TYR A 351 17.64 -11.68 3.90
N ALA A 352 16.95 -10.83 3.13
CA ALA A 352 15.50 -10.78 3.00
C ALA A 352 14.99 -11.74 1.92
N GLY A 353 15.71 -11.82 0.81
CA GLY A 353 15.48 -12.69 -0.33
C GLY A 353 14.20 -12.36 -1.09
N TYR A 354 14.08 -11.14 -1.62
CA TYR A 354 12.91 -10.71 -2.36
C TYR A 354 12.67 -11.55 -3.63
N ASP A 355 11.43 -11.96 -3.83
CA ASP A 355 10.98 -12.67 -5.04
C ASP A 355 10.15 -11.78 -5.97
N LEU A 356 9.64 -10.66 -5.45
CA LEU A 356 8.91 -9.65 -6.21
C LEU A 356 9.25 -8.24 -5.71
N VAL A 357 9.62 -7.35 -6.62
CA VAL A 357 9.69 -5.90 -6.40
C VAL A 357 8.53 -5.26 -7.15
N VAL A 358 7.66 -4.56 -6.44
CA VAL A 358 6.56 -3.78 -7.01
C VAL A 358 6.98 -2.31 -7.09
N LEU A 359 6.76 -1.69 -8.25
CA LEU A 359 6.97 -0.26 -8.50
C LEU A 359 5.61 0.37 -8.81
N GLN A 360 5.01 1.05 -7.82
CA GLN A 360 3.75 1.78 -7.95
C GLN A 360 4.02 3.29 -7.90
N TYR A 361 4.07 3.94 -9.07
CA TYR A 361 4.43 5.36 -9.18
C TYR A 361 3.74 6.03 -10.37
N GLY A 362 3.97 7.33 -10.54
CA GLY A 362 3.60 8.10 -11.73
C GLY A 362 2.47 9.10 -11.52
N LEU A 363 1.68 8.96 -10.45
CA LEU A 363 0.55 9.84 -10.15
C LEU A 363 1.03 11.29 -9.91
N ASN A 364 2.16 11.45 -9.23
CA ASN A 364 2.84 12.73 -8.97
C ASN A 364 3.51 13.36 -10.22
N VAL A 365 3.59 12.63 -11.33
CA VAL A 365 4.15 13.10 -12.63
C VAL A 365 3.05 13.38 -13.65
N MET A 366 1.80 13.01 -13.34
CA MET A 366 0.65 13.13 -14.24
C MET A 366 0.05 14.54 -14.18
N GLU A 367 -0.17 15.13 -15.36
CA GLU A 367 -0.69 16.50 -15.58
C GLU A 367 -1.83 16.41 -16.59
N ASN A 368 -2.86 17.25 -16.50
CA ASN A 368 -4.03 17.14 -17.36
C ASN A 368 -3.69 17.58 -18.80
N ASN A 369 -4.29 16.95 -19.83
CA ASN A 369 -4.00 17.19 -21.25
C ASN A 369 -2.55 16.88 -21.71
N LYS A 370 -1.77 16.14 -20.90
CA LYS A 370 -0.38 15.78 -21.21
C LYS A 370 -0.32 14.35 -21.76
N HIS A 371 -0.18 14.22 -23.08
CA HIS A 371 -0.21 12.93 -23.77
C HIS A 371 1.19 12.40 -24.20
N HIS A 372 2.27 13.02 -23.71
CA HIS A 372 3.65 12.65 -24.04
C HIS A 372 4.47 12.38 -22.78
N TYR A 373 4.58 11.09 -22.42
CA TYR A 373 5.35 10.63 -21.25
C TYR A 373 6.60 9.81 -21.62
N SER A 374 7.15 9.96 -22.82
CA SER A 374 8.42 9.32 -23.21
C SER A 374 9.56 9.52 -22.19
N PRO A 375 9.78 10.73 -21.61
CA PRO A 375 10.82 10.90 -20.58
C PRO A 375 10.55 10.05 -19.33
N TYR A 376 9.30 9.97 -18.88
CA TYR A 376 8.94 9.16 -17.71
C TYR A 376 8.99 7.66 -18.00
N ARG A 377 8.60 7.21 -19.21
CA ARG A 377 8.85 5.84 -19.67
C ARG A 377 10.33 5.49 -19.55
N ASP A 378 11.21 6.35 -20.07
CA ASP A 378 12.63 6.05 -20.10
C ASP A 378 13.25 6.08 -18.69
N LYS A 379 12.82 7.00 -17.81
CA LYS A 379 13.16 6.93 -16.38
C LYS A 379 12.62 5.68 -15.67
N LEU A 380 11.40 5.25 -15.97
CA LEU A 380 10.85 4.01 -15.40
C LEU A 380 11.62 2.77 -15.88
N ARG A 381 12.16 2.77 -17.11
CA ARG A 381 13.08 1.71 -17.60
C ARG A 381 14.39 1.71 -16.80
N GLU A 382 14.94 2.87 -16.49
CA GLU A 382 16.09 3.00 -15.58
C GLU A 382 15.76 2.49 -14.16
N MET A 383 14.58 2.81 -13.61
CA MET A 383 14.14 2.34 -12.28
C MET A 383 14.01 0.81 -12.24
N ILE A 384 13.45 0.19 -13.29
CA ILE A 384 13.36 -1.27 -13.42
C ILE A 384 14.76 -1.89 -13.51
N ALA A 385 15.70 -1.25 -14.22
CA ALA A 385 17.07 -1.72 -14.34
C ALA A 385 17.84 -1.65 -13.01
N TYR A 386 17.67 -0.55 -12.26
CA TYR A 386 18.21 -0.39 -10.91
C TYR A 386 17.66 -1.46 -9.96
N ALA A 387 16.34 -1.67 -9.98
CA ALA A 387 15.68 -2.70 -9.17
C ALA A 387 16.22 -4.11 -9.48
N LYS A 388 16.33 -4.49 -10.76
CA LYS A 388 16.91 -5.78 -11.18
C LYS A 388 18.37 -5.96 -10.77
N SER A 389 19.13 -4.87 -10.61
CA SER A 389 20.54 -4.92 -10.19
C SER A 389 20.68 -5.11 -8.68
N CYS A 390 19.82 -4.45 -7.90
CA CYS A 390 19.78 -4.59 -6.43
C CYS A 390 19.12 -5.90 -5.97
N PHE A 391 18.12 -6.40 -6.71
CA PHE A 391 17.27 -7.54 -6.36
C PHE A 391 17.22 -8.55 -7.53
N PRO A 392 18.31 -9.29 -7.82
CA PRO A 392 18.44 -10.08 -9.06
C PRO A 392 17.49 -11.28 -9.13
N ASP A 393 17.14 -11.84 -7.98
CA ASP A 393 16.24 -12.99 -7.84
C ASP A 393 14.76 -12.57 -7.83
N ALA A 394 14.47 -11.27 -7.77
CA ALA A 394 13.11 -10.77 -7.80
C ALA A 394 12.58 -10.65 -9.23
N ALA A 395 11.29 -10.96 -9.41
CA ALA A 395 10.52 -10.39 -10.50
C ALA A 395 10.30 -8.90 -10.26
N VAL A 396 10.08 -8.11 -11.31
CA VAL A 396 9.63 -6.72 -11.18
C VAL A 396 8.22 -6.61 -11.73
N LEU A 397 7.32 -5.99 -10.97
CA LEU A 397 5.95 -5.65 -11.37
C LEU A 397 5.79 -4.13 -11.33
N VAL A 398 5.46 -3.53 -12.47
CA VAL A 398 5.01 -2.14 -12.56
C VAL A 398 3.50 -2.10 -12.32
N ILE A 399 3.08 -1.35 -11.31
CA ILE A 399 1.69 -0.95 -11.16
C ILE A 399 1.54 0.42 -11.82
N GLY A 400 0.72 0.49 -12.87
CA GLY A 400 0.40 1.73 -13.56
C GLY A 400 -0.36 2.72 -12.66
N VAL A 401 -0.49 3.96 -13.12
CA VAL A 401 -1.28 4.99 -12.41
C VAL A 401 -2.71 4.53 -12.13
N SER A 402 -3.25 5.01 -11.01
CA SER A 402 -4.63 4.87 -10.60
C SER A 402 -5.58 5.71 -11.47
N ASP A 403 -6.88 5.47 -11.34
CA ASP A 403 -7.86 6.44 -11.85
C ASP A 403 -7.79 7.73 -11.02
N ARG A 404 -7.99 8.88 -11.69
CA ARG A 404 -7.92 10.21 -11.08
C ARG A 404 -8.85 11.15 -11.81
N TRP A 405 -9.64 11.92 -11.07
CA TRP A 405 -10.52 12.94 -11.65
C TRP A 405 -10.05 14.33 -11.24
N ILE A 406 -10.33 15.32 -12.07
CA ILE A 406 -10.00 16.72 -11.85
C ILE A 406 -11.29 17.54 -11.96
N LYS A 407 -11.43 18.56 -11.12
CA LYS A 407 -12.51 19.53 -11.25
C LYS A 407 -12.22 20.40 -12.47
N ASP A 408 -13.12 20.40 -13.43
CA ASP A 408 -13.07 21.33 -14.55
C ASP A 408 -13.28 22.77 -14.05
N ALA A 409 -12.48 23.71 -14.56
CA ALA A 409 -12.41 25.07 -14.04
C ALA A 409 -13.58 25.96 -14.50
N GLU A 410 -14.25 25.61 -15.60
CA GLU A 410 -15.34 26.40 -16.19
C GLU A 410 -16.72 25.88 -15.76
N THR A 411 -16.88 24.56 -15.75
CA THR A 411 -18.16 23.88 -15.44
C THR A 411 -18.30 23.48 -13.98
N GLU A 412 -17.22 23.52 -13.20
CA GLU A 412 -17.11 23.00 -11.83
C GLU A 412 -17.38 21.49 -11.66
N VAL A 413 -17.56 20.75 -12.76
CA VAL A 413 -17.82 19.30 -12.75
C VAL A 413 -16.51 18.53 -12.63
N TYR A 414 -16.47 17.49 -11.80
CA TYR A 414 -15.36 16.55 -11.78
C TYR A 414 -15.44 15.62 -12.98
N GLY A 415 -14.37 15.56 -13.77
CA GLY A 415 -14.22 14.67 -14.92
C GLY A 415 -12.94 13.85 -14.83
N ARG A 416 -12.92 12.69 -15.48
CA ARG A 416 -11.73 11.84 -15.55
C ARG A 416 -10.58 12.56 -16.26
N MET A 417 -9.38 12.45 -15.71
CA MET A 417 -8.18 13.05 -16.25
C MET A 417 -7.73 12.35 -17.54
N ASN A 418 -7.79 13.02 -18.68
CA ASN A 418 -7.56 12.44 -20.02
C ASN A 418 -6.11 12.00 -20.31
N SER A 419 -5.19 12.20 -19.36
CA SER A 419 -3.80 11.76 -19.43
C SER A 419 -3.59 10.32 -18.94
N ILE A 420 -4.60 9.69 -18.32
CA ILE A 420 -4.46 8.38 -17.67
C ILE A 420 -4.11 7.28 -18.68
N GLU A 421 -4.85 7.17 -19.78
CA GLU A 421 -4.63 6.16 -20.82
C GLU A 421 -3.25 6.32 -21.44
N SER A 422 -2.85 7.58 -21.68
CA SER A 422 -1.51 7.94 -22.13
C SER A 422 -0.45 7.46 -21.13
N MET A 423 -0.49 7.92 -19.88
CA MET A 423 0.49 7.55 -18.85
C MET A 423 0.58 6.02 -18.67
N THR A 424 -0.57 5.36 -18.56
CA THR A 424 -0.70 3.90 -18.46
C THR A 424 0.00 3.20 -19.65
N SER A 425 -0.20 3.68 -20.88
CA SER A 425 0.46 3.11 -22.07
C SER A 425 1.99 3.28 -22.05
N TYR A 426 2.51 4.42 -21.58
CA TYR A 426 3.95 4.65 -21.43
C TYR A 426 4.56 3.79 -20.31
N GLN A 427 3.85 3.60 -19.19
CA GLN A 427 4.29 2.70 -18.11
C GLN A 427 4.28 1.23 -18.55
N ARG A 428 3.23 0.80 -19.25
CA ARG A 428 3.14 -0.52 -19.87
C ARG A 428 4.27 -0.76 -20.86
N ALA A 429 4.59 0.23 -21.72
CA ALA A 429 5.71 0.13 -22.65
C ALA A 429 7.08 0.07 -21.96
N ALA A 430 7.26 0.75 -20.81
CA ALA A 430 8.48 0.61 -20.00
C ALA A 430 8.62 -0.81 -19.43
N ALA A 431 7.53 -1.38 -18.93
CA ALA A 431 7.48 -2.75 -18.43
C ALA A 431 7.77 -3.76 -19.56
N GLU A 432 7.06 -3.66 -20.69
CA GLU A 432 7.22 -4.52 -21.87
C GLU A 432 8.65 -4.49 -22.43
N THR A 433 9.23 -3.31 -22.66
CA THR A 433 10.59 -3.17 -23.22
C THR A 433 11.72 -3.61 -22.28
N THR A 434 11.45 -3.72 -20.98
CA THR A 434 12.39 -4.27 -19.97
C THR A 434 12.05 -5.68 -19.52
N GLY A 435 10.92 -6.23 -20.01
CA GLY A 435 10.36 -7.51 -19.63
C GLY A 435 9.70 -7.57 -18.24
N ALA A 436 9.62 -6.49 -17.49
CA ALA A 436 8.92 -6.47 -16.19
C ALA A 436 7.41 -6.72 -16.38
N ALA A 437 6.75 -7.33 -15.39
CA ALA A 437 5.30 -7.50 -15.41
C ALA A 437 4.59 -6.14 -15.30
N PHE A 438 3.35 -6.05 -15.80
CA PHE A 438 2.52 -4.84 -15.69
C PHE A 438 1.12 -5.14 -15.15
N TRP A 439 0.56 -4.22 -14.36
CA TRP A 439 -0.83 -4.28 -13.90
C TRP A 439 -1.43 -2.88 -13.83
N SER A 440 -2.67 -2.72 -14.31
CA SER A 440 -3.33 -1.42 -14.44
C SER A 440 -4.21 -1.11 -13.22
N ALA A 441 -3.74 -0.20 -12.34
CA ALA A 441 -4.54 0.28 -11.23
C ALA A 441 -5.75 1.11 -11.71
N ALA A 442 -5.61 1.88 -12.80
CA ALA A 442 -6.73 2.56 -13.45
C ALA A 442 -7.84 1.58 -13.85
N ALA A 443 -7.52 0.49 -14.54
CA ALA A 443 -8.51 -0.53 -14.92
C ALA A 443 -9.13 -1.24 -13.71
N ALA A 444 -8.34 -1.46 -12.65
CA ALA A 444 -8.84 -2.03 -11.40
C ALA A 444 -9.82 -1.10 -10.67
N MET A 445 -9.64 0.22 -10.77
CA MET A 445 -10.58 1.21 -10.22
C MET A 445 -11.80 1.39 -11.13
N GLU A 446 -11.62 1.43 -12.45
CA GLU A 446 -12.71 1.43 -13.44
C GLU A 446 -13.65 0.24 -13.27
N HIS A 447 -13.12 -0.95 -12.94
CA HIS A 447 -13.93 -2.14 -12.64
C HIS A 447 -14.97 -1.91 -11.52
N TYR A 448 -14.64 -1.08 -10.53
CA TYR A 448 -15.55 -0.67 -9.46
C TYR A 448 -16.30 0.64 -9.75
N GLY A 449 -16.35 1.09 -11.02
CA GLY A 449 -17.04 2.31 -11.43
C GLY A 449 -16.20 3.59 -11.31
N GLY A 450 -14.87 3.48 -11.30
CA GLY A 450 -13.91 4.59 -11.32
C GLY A 450 -13.88 5.44 -10.06
N MET A 451 -13.04 6.48 -10.06
CA MET A 451 -12.83 7.38 -8.93
C MET A 451 -14.14 8.04 -8.44
N SER A 452 -15.10 8.33 -9.32
CA SER A 452 -16.42 8.83 -8.91
C SER A 452 -17.18 7.88 -7.97
N THR A 453 -17.03 6.56 -8.17
CA THR A 453 -17.63 5.55 -7.28
C THR A 453 -16.79 5.36 -6.02
N PHE A 454 -15.47 5.49 -6.09
CA PHE A 454 -14.62 5.52 -4.89
C PHE A 454 -14.98 6.70 -3.97
N VAL A 455 -15.11 7.93 -4.49
CA VAL A 455 -15.53 9.09 -3.68
C VAL A 455 -16.95 8.92 -3.15
N ARG A 456 -17.91 8.47 -3.97
CA ARG A 456 -19.30 8.22 -3.56
C ARG A 456 -19.42 7.21 -2.41
N ASN A 457 -18.53 6.21 -2.38
CA ASN A 457 -18.49 5.17 -1.37
C ASN A 457 -17.54 5.50 -0.19
N SER A 458 -16.98 6.70 -0.14
CA SER A 458 -15.95 7.11 0.85
C SER A 458 -14.73 6.19 0.87
N TRP A 459 -14.32 5.69 -0.30
CA TRP A 459 -13.08 4.92 -0.54
C TRP A 459 -11.92 5.80 -1.04
N ALA A 460 -12.22 7.04 -1.43
CA ALA A 460 -11.26 8.07 -1.78
C ALA A 460 -11.63 9.41 -1.14
N ALA A 461 -10.63 10.28 -0.97
CA ALA A 461 -10.79 11.63 -0.48
C ALA A 461 -11.55 12.52 -1.49
N GLY A 462 -12.11 13.63 -1.01
CA GLY A 462 -12.81 14.61 -1.84
C GLY A 462 -11.95 15.36 -2.86
N ASP A 463 -10.65 15.05 -2.95
CA ASP A 463 -9.72 15.54 -3.97
C ASP A 463 -9.69 14.68 -5.24
N TYR A 464 -10.48 13.61 -5.29
CA TYR A 464 -10.58 12.67 -6.41
C TYR A 464 -9.21 12.12 -6.89
N THR A 465 -8.25 12.02 -5.96
CA THR A 465 -6.88 11.60 -6.21
C THR A 465 -6.44 10.54 -5.21
N HIS A 466 -6.59 10.79 -3.91
CA HIS A 466 -6.08 9.90 -2.86
C HIS A 466 -7.12 8.86 -2.40
N ILE A 467 -6.73 7.59 -2.36
CA ILE A 467 -7.52 6.54 -1.73
C ILE A 467 -7.25 6.46 -0.23
N ASN A 468 -8.27 6.11 0.56
CA ASN A 468 -8.10 5.77 1.97
C ASN A 468 -7.99 4.24 2.15
N PHE A 469 -7.92 3.73 3.38
CA PHE A 469 -7.80 2.29 3.64
C PHE A 469 -8.94 1.45 3.04
N ALA A 470 -10.19 1.96 2.98
CA ALA A 470 -11.29 1.26 2.34
C ALA A 470 -11.10 1.15 0.81
N GLY A 471 -10.56 2.18 0.15
CA GLY A 471 -10.14 2.10 -1.25
C GLY A 471 -8.90 1.24 -1.47
N GLY A 472 -7.92 1.35 -0.57
CA GLY A 472 -6.71 0.52 -0.53
C GLY A 472 -7.05 -0.97 -0.48
N LYS A 473 -8.05 -1.34 0.32
CA LYS A 473 -8.62 -2.69 0.34
C LYS A 473 -9.15 -3.14 -1.02
N ARG A 474 -9.89 -2.31 -1.76
CA ARG A 474 -10.43 -2.67 -3.09
C ARG A 474 -9.34 -2.86 -4.13
N VAL A 475 -8.36 -1.95 -4.19
CA VAL A 475 -7.25 -2.06 -5.14
C VAL A 475 -6.34 -3.25 -4.77
N GLY A 476 -6.08 -3.47 -3.47
CA GLY A 476 -5.32 -4.60 -2.96
C GLY A 476 -6.00 -5.95 -3.16
N GLU A 477 -7.33 -6.03 -2.97
CA GLU A 477 -8.17 -7.20 -3.27
C GLU A 477 -8.05 -7.57 -4.75
N GLN A 478 -8.17 -6.60 -5.65
CA GLN A 478 -8.10 -6.87 -7.08
C GLN A 478 -6.69 -7.27 -7.52
N LEU A 479 -5.63 -6.66 -6.99
CA LEU A 479 -4.24 -7.09 -7.25
C LEU A 479 -3.99 -8.52 -6.75
N TYR A 480 -4.48 -8.86 -5.55
CA TYR A 480 -4.43 -10.23 -5.01
C TYR A 480 -5.16 -11.22 -5.95
N ARG A 481 -6.39 -10.91 -6.38
CA ARG A 481 -7.16 -11.72 -7.34
C ARG A 481 -6.39 -11.94 -8.64
N SER A 482 -5.68 -10.91 -9.12
CA SER A 482 -4.86 -10.97 -10.33
C SER A 482 -3.68 -11.96 -10.21
N ILE A 483 -3.03 -12.00 -9.05
CA ILE A 483 -1.93 -12.94 -8.74
C ILE A 483 -2.47 -14.37 -8.58
N VAL A 484 -3.59 -14.55 -7.87
CA VAL A 484 -4.22 -15.87 -7.65
C VAL A 484 -4.74 -16.46 -8.96
N GLU A 485 -5.34 -15.65 -9.83
CA GLU A 485 -5.78 -16.05 -11.17
C GLU A 485 -4.60 -16.57 -12.01
N TYR A 486 -3.47 -15.85 -12.04
CA TYR A 486 -2.28 -16.32 -12.75
C TYR A 486 -1.69 -17.60 -12.13
N ALA A 487 -1.70 -17.72 -10.81
CA ALA A 487 -1.30 -18.95 -10.10
C ALA A 487 -2.23 -20.14 -10.42
N TYR A 488 -3.54 -19.92 -10.48
CA TYR A 488 -4.53 -20.91 -10.90
C TYR A 488 -4.24 -21.40 -12.32
N GLN A 489 -4.08 -20.49 -13.28
CA GLN A 489 -3.80 -20.82 -14.68
C GLN A 489 -2.55 -21.70 -14.82
N ARG A 490 -1.45 -21.34 -14.15
CA ARG A 490 -0.21 -22.14 -14.12
C ARG A 490 -0.36 -23.50 -13.43
N ALA A 491 -1.22 -23.59 -12.41
CA ALA A 491 -1.49 -24.83 -11.70
C ALA A 491 -2.33 -25.80 -12.54
N VAL A 492 -3.31 -25.32 -13.30
CA VAL A 492 -4.16 -26.16 -14.17
C VAL A 492 -3.50 -26.53 -15.49
N SER A 493 -2.67 -25.64 -16.07
CA SER A 493 -1.93 -25.93 -17.31
C SER A 493 -0.77 -26.92 -17.13
N GLY A 494 -0.44 -27.28 -15.88
CA GLY A 494 0.73 -28.10 -15.55
C GLY A 494 2.07 -27.40 -15.77
N GLN A 495 2.09 -26.10 -16.05
CA GLN A 495 3.31 -25.33 -16.29
C GLN A 495 4.10 -25.04 -15.01
N SER A 496 3.44 -25.06 -13.84
CA SER A 496 4.08 -24.82 -12.54
C SER A 496 5.08 -25.91 -12.17
N LYS A 497 6.31 -25.51 -11.82
CA LYS A 497 7.41 -26.40 -11.46
C LYS A 497 7.80 -26.20 -10.00
N MET A 498 8.24 -27.28 -9.33
CA MET A 498 8.80 -27.14 -7.99
C MET A 498 10.07 -26.26 -8.08
N PRO A 499 10.19 -25.18 -7.28
CA PRO A 499 11.36 -24.32 -7.31
C PRO A 499 12.65 -25.10 -7.06
N SER A 500 13.68 -24.87 -7.87
CA SER A 500 15.03 -25.30 -7.55
C SER A 500 15.55 -24.48 -6.37
N LYS A 501 16.45 -25.06 -5.56
CA LYS A 501 17.24 -24.24 -4.63
C LYS A 501 17.95 -23.14 -5.41
N ARG A 502 18.07 -21.94 -4.81
CA ARG A 502 18.83 -20.83 -5.41
C ARG A 502 20.21 -21.34 -5.83
N GLU A 503 20.48 -21.26 -7.13
CA GLU A 503 21.85 -21.31 -7.65
C GLU A 503 22.48 -19.95 -7.38
N GLU A 504 23.75 -19.92 -6.98
CA GLU A 504 24.47 -18.69 -6.63
C GLU A 504 24.71 -17.84 -7.89
N TYR A 505 23.82 -16.88 -8.15
CA TYR A 505 23.89 -15.97 -9.29
C TYR A 505 24.43 -14.58 -8.93
N TYR A 506 25.74 -14.50 -8.70
CA TYR A 506 26.49 -13.29 -9.02
C TYR A 506 26.78 -13.25 -10.52
N LYS A 507 25.78 -12.83 -11.30
CA LYS A 507 25.98 -12.32 -12.66
C LYS A 507 25.45 -10.90 -12.72
N PRO A 508 26.27 -9.90 -13.12
CA PRO A 508 25.75 -8.58 -13.43
C PRO A 508 24.68 -8.72 -14.51
N ILE A 509 23.44 -8.35 -14.18
CA ILE A 509 22.38 -8.26 -15.18
C ILE A 509 22.71 -7.02 -16.01
N LYS A 510 23.42 -7.22 -17.13
CA LYS A 510 23.52 -6.18 -18.16
C LYS A 510 22.13 -5.97 -18.74
N VAL A 511 21.43 -4.97 -18.21
CA VAL A 511 20.16 -4.52 -18.78
C VAL A 511 20.49 -3.81 -20.10
N GLU A 512 20.37 -4.55 -21.21
CA GLU A 512 20.35 -3.94 -22.53
C GLU A 512 19.11 -3.04 -22.64
N LEU A 513 19.28 -1.75 -22.30
CA LEU A 513 18.34 -0.70 -22.65
C LEU A 513 18.37 -0.51 -24.17
N LYS A 514 17.73 -1.42 -24.90
CA LYS A 514 17.59 -1.33 -26.36
C LYS A 514 16.97 0.03 -26.72
N PRO A 515 17.62 0.85 -27.58
CA PRO A 515 16.99 2.04 -28.12
C PRO A 515 15.75 1.61 -28.93
N PHE A 516 14.57 2.04 -28.50
CA PHE A 516 13.32 1.69 -29.16
C PHE A 516 13.00 2.77 -30.21
N GLU A 517 13.47 2.56 -31.44
CA GLU A 517 13.15 3.40 -32.60
C GLU A 517 11.80 3.07 -33.26
N GLN A 518 10.98 2.22 -32.64
CA GLN A 518 9.61 2.04 -33.09
C GLN A 518 8.77 3.24 -32.66
N LYS A 519 8.25 3.99 -33.64
CA LYS A 519 7.15 4.91 -33.41
C LYS A 519 6.02 4.12 -32.76
N ILE A 520 5.60 4.53 -31.57
CA ILE A 520 4.37 4.02 -30.96
C ILE A 520 3.23 4.40 -31.91
N GLN A 521 2.76 3.43 -32.70
CA GLN A 521 1.42 3.53 -33.25
C GLN A 521 0.49 3.33 -32.05
N LEU A 522 0.11 4.45 -31.45
CA LEU A 522 -1.09 4.51 -30.62
C LEU A 522 -2.23 4.19 -31.58
N GLU A 523 -2.59 2.91 -31.69
CA GLU A 523 -3.92 2.58 -32.19
C GLU A 523 -4.90 3.28 -31.24
N PRO A 524 -5.77 4.18 -31.73
CA PRO A 524 -6.77 4.76 -30.87
C PRO A 524 -7.59 3.60 -30.31
N VAL A 525 -7.82 3.61 -28.99
CA VAL A 525 -8.79 2.71 -28.39
C VAL A 525 -10.09 2.94 -29.15
N VAL A 526 -10.48 1.96 -29.97
CA VAL A 526 -11.79 1.97 -30.61
C VAL A 526 -12.77 1.77 -29.48
N THR A 527 -13.24 2.89 -28.93
CA THR A 527 -14.55 2.93 -28.32
C THR A 527 -15.52 2.50 -29.41
N THR A 528 -15.84 1.20 -29.43
CA THR A 528 -17.15 0.78 -29.92
C THR A 528 -18.13 1.70 -29.22
N PRO A 529 -18.93 2.51 -29.96
CA PRO A 529 -19.93 3.33 -29.33
C PRO A 529 -20.72 2.43 -28.41
N ALA A 530 -20.88 2.83 -27.14
CA ALA A 530 -21.83 2.16 -26.28
C ALA A 530 -23.14 2.07 -27.07
N GLU A 531 -23.76 0.88 -27.11
CA GLU A 531 -25.13 0.80 -27.61
C GLU A 531 -25.92 1.89 -26.87
N PRO A 532 -26.69 2.72 -27.60
CA PRO A 532 -27.45 3.78 -26.95
C PRO A 532 -28.30 3.13 -25.87
N ALA A 533 -28.19 3.63 -24.64
CA ALA A 533 -28.96 3.12 -23.53
C ALA A 533 -30.44 3.03 -23.96
N PRO A 534 -31.12 1.90 -23.71
CA PRO A 534 -32.49 1.72 -24.18
C PRO A 534 -33.33 2.90 -23.71
N GLU A 535 -34.06 3.52 -24.65
CA GLU A 535 -34.92 4.67 -24.33
C GLU A 535 -35.84 4.27 -23.18
N LEU A 536 -35.69 4.96 -22.05
CA LEU A 536 -36.60 4.80 -20.92
C LEU A 536 -37.97 5.29 -21.39
N GLU A 537 -38.89 4.36 -21.65
CA GLU A 537 -40.29 4.71 -21.85
C GLU A 537 -40.76 5.56 -20.65
N PRO A 538 -41.47 6.68 -20.90
CA PRO A 538 -41.86 7.59 -19.84
C PRO A 538 -42.78 6.86 -18.86
N VAL A 539 -42.29 6.67 -17.62
CA VAL A 539 -43.06 6.09 -16.53
C VAL A 539 -44.32 6.93 -16.34
N VAL A 540 -45.47 6.31 -16.64
CA VAL A 540 -46.79 6.91 -16.42
C VAL A 540 -46.96 7.12 -14.92
N ALA A 541 -46.83 8.36 -14.47
CA ALA A 541 -47.20 8.75 -13.11
C ALA A 541 -48.71 8.50 -12.93
N GLN A 542 -49.06 7.55 -12.07
CA GLN A 542 -50.45 7.40 -11.64
C GLN A 542 -50.79 8.50 -10.63
N ASP A 543 -51.52 9.50 -11.09
CA ASP A 543 -52.08 10.55 -10.23
C ASP A 543 -52.92 9.95 -9.09
N ARG A 544 -52.43 10.10 -7.85
CA ARG A 544 -53.31 10.10 -6.67
C ARG A 544 -53.71 11.53 -6.36
N LEU A 545 -54.92 11.86 -6.82
CA LEU A 545 -55.66 13.07 -6.45
C LEU A 545 -55.57 13.37 -4.94
N ILE A 546 -54.95 14.50 -4.59
CA ILE A 546 -55.38 15.31 -3.45
C ILE A 546 -55.53 16.74 -3.96
N THR A 547 -56.77 17.22 -3.89
CA THR A 547 -57.16 18.57 -4.29
C THR A 547 -56.82 19.58 -3.21
N GLU A 548 -56.20 20.70 -3.56
CA GLU A 548 -56.61 22.00 -3.03
C GLU A 548 -56.19 23.14 -3.97
N SER A 549 -57.04 24.18 -4.06
CA SER A 549 -57.09 25.14 -5.15
C SER A 549 -56.82 26.56 -4.70
N VAL A 550 -55.93 27.28 -5.37
CA VAL A 550 -55.91 28.76 -5.40
C VAL A 550 -55.47 29.25 -6.79
N ASP A 551 -56.37 29.96 -7.47
CA ASP A 551 -56.06 30.75 -8.68
C ASP A 551 -55.22 32.00 -8.35
N ILE A 552 -54.46 32.54 -9.31
CA ILE A 552 -54.65 33.91 -9.86
C ILE A 552 -53.69 34.17 -11.04
N ALA A 553 -54.27 34.85 -12.03
CA ALA A 553 -53.86 35.12 -13.41
C ALA A 553 -52.66 36.06 -13.67
N ASP A 554 -52.21 36.02 -14.95
CA ASP A 554 -51.64 37.09 -15.82
C ASP A 554 -50.37 37.86 -15.37
N VAL A 555 -49.38 38.21 -16.22
CA VAL A 555 -49.41 38.86 -17.55
C VAL A 555 -48.13 38.51 -18.36
N ALA A 556 -48.17 38.67 -19.68
CA ALA A 556 -47.11 38.30 -20.64
C ALA A 556 -46.16 39.44 -21.10
N GLU A 557 -44.92 39.05 -21.46
CA GLU A 557 -44.08 39.54 -22.60
C GLU A 557 -43.63 41.04 -22.69
N PRO A 558 -42.73 41.45 -23.64
CA PRO A 558 -41.33 41.02 -23.79
C PRO A 558 -40.34 42.18 -24.21
N MET A 559 -39.09 41.85 -24.57
CA MET A 559 -38.13 42.68 -25.38
C MET A 559 -37.61 43.99 -24.70
N GLU A 560 -36.47 44.60 -25.05
CA GLU A 560 -35.38 44.38 -26.04
C GLU A 560 -34.07 45.05 -25.52
N ALA A 561 -32.90 44.71 -26.07
CA ALA A 561 -31.64 45.44 -25.84
C ALA A 561 -31.50 46.66 -26.80
N PRO A 562 -30.55 47.61 -26.59
CA PRO A 562 -29.23 47.44 -27.22
C PRO A 562 -28.02 48.07 -26.46
N MET A 563 -26.86 48.05 -27.14
CA MET A 563 -25.49 48.35 -26.71
C MET A 563 -25.12 49.85 -26.60
N GLU A 564 -24.05 50.13 -25.84
CA GLU A 564 -22.78 50.83 -26.21
C GLU A 564 -22.08 51.26 -24.89
N GLU A 565 -20.89 50.76 -24.55
CA GLU A 565 -19.55 51.26 -24.95
C GLU A 565 -19.30 52.72 -24.44
N VAL A 566 -18.28 53.03 -23.62
CA VAL A 566 -16.96 53.56 -24.06
C VAL A 566 -16.14 54.08 -22.82
N VAL A 567 -14.82 53.78 -22.74
CA VAL A 567 -13.70 54.55 -22.08
C VAL A 567 -13.47 54.55 -20.54
N GLU A 568 -12.34 53.93 -20.13
CA GLU A 568 -11.41 54.38 -19.05
C GLU A 568 -10.56 55.61 -19.53
N PRO A 569 -9.63 56.29 -18.78
CA PRO A 569 -8.92 55.91 -17.53
C PRO A 569 -8.46 57.07 -16.57
N VAL A 570 -7.54 56.75 -15.62
CA VAL A 570 -6.40 57.57 -15.07
C VAL A 570 -6.47 58.18 -13.63
N ALA A 571 -5.34 58.00 -12.91
CA ALA A 571 -4.81 58.71 -11.70
C ALA A 571 -5.48 58.46 -10.33
N GLU A 572 -4.76 58.01 -9.28
CA GLU A 572 -3.77 58.74 -8.43
C GLU A 572 -4.43 59.93 -7.68
N ASP A 573 -4.34 60.12 -6.35
CA ASP A 573 -3.22 59.89 -5.43
C ASP A 573 -3.64 59.86 -3.92
N ASN A 574 -2.71 59.46 -3.04
CA ASN A 574 -2.60 59.58 -1.56
C ASN A 574 -3.66 60.33 -0.71
N THR A 575 -4.01 59.79 0.48
CA THR A 575 -3.45 60.23 1.80
C THR A 575 -4.00 59.50 3.05
N GLU A 576 -3.06 59.24 3.97
CA GLU A 576 -3.10 59.27 5.46
C GLU A 576 -4.05 58.46 6.37
N GLU A 577 -3.45 58.12 7.51
CA GLU A 577 -3.86 57.26 8.62
C GLU A 577 -5.01 57.81 9.49
N ALA A 578 -5.78 56.90 10.10
CA ALA A 578 -6.35 57.13 11.43
C ALA A 578 -6.58 55.79 12.17
N SER A 579 -5.88 55.58 13.29
CA SER A 579 -6.13 54.45 14.20
C SER A 579 -7.22 54.79 15.20
N THR A 580 -8.12 53.84 15.52
CA THR A 580 -8.98 53.95 16.71
C THR A 580 -9.03 52.64 17.50
N THR A 581 -8.39 52.65 18.66
CA THR A 581 -8.41 51.59 19.67
C THR A 581 -9.71 51.65 20.49
N ILE A 582 -10.34 50.51 20.81
CA ILE A 582 -11.41 50.43 21.82
C ILE A 582 -11.25 49.17 22.69
N THR A 583 -11.05 49.39 24.00
CA THR A 583 -11.12 48.43 25.12
C THR A 583 -11.36 49.25 26.42
N PRO A 584 -11.77 48.67 27.57
CA PRO A 584 -13.11 48.11 27.84
C PRO A 584 -13.70 48.58 29.20
N VAL A 585 -15.02 48.42 29.43
CA VAL A 585 -15.70 48.48 30.75
C VAL A 585 -16.95 47.58 30.61
N GLU A 586 -17.15 46.42 31.24
CA GLU A 586 -17.10 45.95 32.65
C GLU A 586 -18.47 46.02 33.37
N GLY A 587 -18.98 44.85 33.80
CA GLY A 587 -19.96 44.67 34.89
C GLY A 587 -21.44 44.42 34.53
N ALA A 588 -21.91 43.16 34.64
CA ALA A 588 -22.92 42.72 35.64
C ALA A 588 -23.55 41.32 35.37
N GLU A 589 -23.36 40.43 36.35
CA GLU A 589 -24.28 39.39 36.88
C GLU A 589 -24.64 38.11 36.08
N ASP A 590 -24.46 36.98 36.79
CA ASP A 590 -24.78 35.60 36.39
C ASP A 590 -26.28 35.28 36.42
N VAL A 591 -26.75 34.48 35.45
CA VAL A 591 -27.82 33.50 35.68
C VAL A 591 -27.45 32.18 35.01
N THR A 592 -27.36 31.13 35.81
CA THR A 592 -27.18 29.73 35.42
C THR A 592 -28.46 29.13 34.81
N LEU A 593 -28.31 28.22 33.84
CA LEU A 593 -29.29 27.16 33.60
C LEU A 593 -28.57 25.81 33.50
N GLU A 594 -28.89 24.96 34.46
CA GLU A 594 -28.40 23.59 34.62
C GLU A 594 -29.10 22.65 33.63
N TRP A 595 -28.44 21.52 33.31
CA TRP A 595 -29.12 20.32 32.85
C TRP A 595 -28.64 19.16 33.72
N ASP A 596 -29.39 18.90 34.78
CA ASP A 596 -29.17 17.76 35.67
C ASP A 596 -30.34 16.77 35.57
N ASN A 597 -30.02 15.52 35.88
CA ASN A 597 -30.76 14.28 35.68
C ASN A 597 -32.29 14.26 35.94
N TYR A 598 -33.02 13.41 35.20
CA TYR A 598 -34.06 12.58 35.82
C TYR A 598 -34.17 11.18 35.17
N GLN A 599 -34.25 10.15 36.02
CA GLN A 599 -34.47 8.74 35.65
C GLN A 599 -35.95 8.46 35.35
N MET A 600 -36.25 7.33 34.71
CA MET A 600 -37.28 6.44 35.28
C MET A 600 -37.12 4.99 34.85
N ASP A 601 -37.49 4.11 35.77
CA ASP A 601 -37.28 2.66 35.76
C ASP A 601 -38.31 1.91 34.89
N ILE A 602 -37.96 0.70 34.45
CA ILE A 602 -38.93 -0.38 34.20
C ILE A 602 -38.34 -1.68 34.77
N ASP A 603 -38.94 -2.16 35.85
CA ASP A 603 -38.70 -3.49 36.43
C ASP A 603 -39.56 -4.59 35.75
N ASP A 604 -38.97 -5.78 35.71
CA ASP A 604 -39.54 -7.14 35.86
C ASP A 604 -40.73 -7.70 35.03
N GLU A 605 -40.51 -8.98 34.68
CA GLU A 605 -41.43 -10.10 34.48
C GLU A 605 -42.76 -9.92 33.67
N GLN A 606 -42.93 -10.68 32.58
CA GLN A 606 -43.52 -12.03 32.66
C GLN A 606 -43.53 -12.81 31.32
N SER A 607 -43.66 -14.12 31.45
CA SER A 607 -43.67 -15.15 30.40
C SER A 607 -44.86 -15.12 29.43
N ALA A 608 -44.64 -15.50 28.17
CA ALA A 608 -45.59 -16.31 27.39
C ALA A 608 -44.86 -17.10 26.28
N ALA A 609 -45.33 -18.32 26.00
CA ALA A 609 -44.79 -19.19 24.94
C ALA A 609 -45.58 -19.05 23.63
N VAL A 610 -44.89 -19.26 22.49
CA VAL A 610 -45.46 -19.54 21.16
C VAL A 610 -44.46 -20.52 20.50
N GLU A 611 -44.71 -21.83 20.56
CA GLU A 611 -45.37 -22.64 19.52
C GLU A 611 -44.59 -22.72 18.19
N GLU A 612 -44.03 -23.92 17.93
CA GLU A 612 -43.66 -24.37 16.58
C GLU A 612 -44.92 -24.53 15.71
N PRO A 613 -44.75 -24.47 14.38
CA PRO A 613 -45.39 -25.47 13.54
C PRO A 613 -44.40 -26.18 12.60
N SER A 614 -44.27 -27.49 12.85
CA SER A 614 -44.34 -28.60 11.88
C SER A 614 -43.85 -28.42 10.43
N ALA A 615 -43.02 -29.37 10.01
CA ALA A 615 -42.69 -29.64 8.61
C ALA A 615 -43.90 -30.04 7.75
N GLU A 616 -43.82 -29.73 6.45
CA GLU A 616 -44.45 -30.48 5.37
C GLU A 616 -43.39 -30.86 4.32
N GLU A 617 -43.39 -32.12 3.92
CA GLU A 617 -42.65 -32.63 2.75
C GLU A 617 -43.33 -32.15 1.46
N VAL A 618 -42.61 -32.05 0.34
CA VAL A 618 -43.07 -32.53 -0.98
C VAL A 618 -41.94 -32.53 -2.02
N GLU A 619 -41.70 -33.74 -2.55
CA GLU A 619 -41.23 -34.16 -3.87
C GLU A 619 -39.92 -33.61 -4.52
N GLU A 620 -39.05 -34.58 -4.80
CA GLU A 620 -37.99 -34.54 -5.80
C GLU A 620 -38.56 -34.32 -7.22
N GLN A 621 -37.87 -33.52 -8.04
CA GLN A 621 -37.83 -33.74 -9.49
C GLN A 621 -36.39 -33.69 -10.00
N SER A 622 -35.87 -34.87 -10.32
CA SER A 622 -34.62 -35.05 -11.05
C SER A 622 -34.81 -34.70 -12.52
N VAL A 623 -33.87 -33.93 -13.08
CA VAL A 623 -33.71 -33.77 -14.53
C VAL A 623 -32.32 -34.27 -14.91
N GLU A 624 -32.25 -35.48 -15.44
CA GLU A 624 -31.04 -36.00 -16.08
C GLU A 624 -30.79 -35.24 -17.38
N VAL A 625 -29.61 -34.63 -17.52
CA VAL A 625 -29.08 -34.18 -18.82
C VAL A 625 -27.99 -35.16 -19.26
N THR A 626 -28.40 -36.21 -19.96
CA THR A 626 -27.50 -37.13 -20.65
C THR A 626 -26.88 -36.42 -21.85
N THR A 627 -25.57 -36.11 -21.77
CA THR A 627 -24.81 -35.68 -22.94
C THR A 627 -23.95 -36.85 -23.43
N THR A 628 -24.32 -37.43 -24.57
CA THR A 628 -23.57 -38.51 -25.22
C THR A 628 -22.28 -37.99 -25.83
N LEU A 629 -21.14 -38.51 -25.37
CA LEU A 629 -19.86 -38.40 -26.07
C LEU A 629 -19.69 -39.61 -26.98
N GLU A 630 -19.72 -39.38 -28.30
CA GLU A 630 -19.31 -40.38 -29.27
C GLU A 630 -17.78 -40.56 -29.20
N VAL A 631 -17.35 -41.80 -28.99
CA VAL A 631 -15.94 -42.19 -29.06
C VAL A 631 -15.69 -42.74 -30.46
N ASP A 632 -15.01 -41.97 -31.30
CA ASP A 632 -14.47 -42.51 -32.55
C ASP A 632 -13.10 -43.15 -32.30
N ASN A 633 -13.01 -44.44 -32.58
CA ASN A 633 -11.84 -45.28 -32.35
C ASN A 633 -11.26 -45.63 -33.72
N SER A 634 -10.14 -45.02 -34.09
CA SER A 634 -9.27 -45.55 -35.16
C SER A 634 -7.85 -45.72 -34.64
N ALA A 635 -7.33 -46.93 -34.83
CA ALA A 635 -6.06 -47.39 -34.28
C ALA A 635 -5.05 -47.68 -35.38
N THR A 636 -3.78 -47.42 -35.09
CA THR A 636 -2.54 -48.05 -35.61
C THR A 636 -1.45 -47.71 -34.56
N GLU A 637 -0.70 -48.63 -33.94
CA GLU A 637 0.39 -49.45 -34.54
C GLU A 637 1.40 -48.55 -35.29
N ASP A 638 2.72 -48.51 -35.06
CA ASP A 638 3.66 -49.17 -34.14
C ASP A 638 4.76 -48.12 -33.75
N GLU A 639 5.89 -48.34 -33.05
CA GLU A 639 6.69 -49.53 -32.72
C GLU A 639 7.41 -49.34 -31.35
N PHE A 640 8.11 -50.38 -30.86
CA PHE A 640 9.10 -50.30 -29.78
C PHE A 640 10.36 -49.49 -30.18
N PHE A 641 11.06 -48.88 -29.22
CA PHE A 641 12.45 -49.24 -28.95
C PHE A 641 12.90 -48.87 -27.52
N GLU A 642 13.91 -49.60 -27.04
CA GLU A 642 14.30 -49.75 -25.64
C GLU A 642 15.72 -49.18 -25.39
N THR A 643 16.13 -49.13 -24.11
CA THR A 643 17.54 -49.24 -23.66
C THR A 643 18.48 -48.00 -23.74
N THR A 644 18.60 -47.33 -22.59
CA THR A 644 19.87 -47.02 -21.88
C THR A 644 21.01 -46.26 -22.59
N MET A 645 21.27 -45.03 -22.10
CA MET A 645 22.50 -44.70 -21.34
C MET A 645 22.30 -43.51 -20.41
#